data_AF-A0A4R8BEC0-F1
#
_entry.id   AF-A0A4R8BEC0-F1
#
_cell.length_a   1.000
_cell.length_b   1.000
_cell.length_c   1.000
_cell.angle_alpha   90.00
_cell.angle_beta   90.00
_cell.angle_gamma   90.00
#
_symmetry.space_group_name_H-M   'P 1'
#
loop_
_entity.id
_entity.type
_entity.pdbx_description
1 polymer ?
#
loop_
_entity_poly.entity_id
_entity_poly.type
_entity_poly.pdbx_seq_one_letter_code
_entity_poly.pdbx_strand_id
1 'polypeptide(L)'
;MPLSRGRKSKNKKKTPKKKRTNSNYEEFNTNGVKVYRQGKNVFLQTNRTQEQQNELIESIKKNRPQLLDTLKVSIDRITEIFSNYDNFQLLGGLCYNLFVNHDNSEDDGASQLAVEYGLSFSTALKNNPKVSPTSEILNELIELLLSTRQTYNHYVMTEFVDSKNSEIENHLRYKTILESLFMRGNGYMQHIYTIFEELFSGHDDFLHKHYGFNTADILETILQLEDSYYCRVILENGIPHWKAYERFKEWQKAQGIASFLMGDDKPMINFLVDNPDFVSTQNKPSGYGINDIAQFEELYKIRYRKPIHKKIVESLSIEFGDNLDFLNPKFSGLPLNDSQSNLKPVISYGGSHYLFGFNVLTNNLFSITEKLILDADKVYYEQKFLGNKYSKSRDNYLENKTFKLFSKFIPNSLSYLNLKYRPGQVDKIGNKIETELDLLIVSDKANYIIEMKAGGLSAPSKRGALKSLSGQLSETVGYGAYQSHRAYKYIQDDSNPEFYDDKKNIIVVDKLKKTFRITITLEHLSGYIANIHELKIMGVIEKDIEFAWTCSLFDLMIFSEIIENEDDFIEYLEKRIPLYNNPNIDVDDEIDFLGYFLDTGDLVDRKALKKVSSFRLNKASQEIDLYFQKGGTKPKRKK
;
A
#
# COMPACT_ATOMS: atom_id res chain seq x y z
N MET A 1 -73.89 -59.63 0.98
CA MET A 1 -73.85 -59.19 -0.44
C MET A 1 -74.80 -58.00 -0.59
N PRO A 2 -74.58 -56.99 -1.46
CA PRO A 2 -73.34 -56.56 -2.12
C PRO A 2 -73.05 -55.03 -2.01
N LEU A 3 -71.75 -54.73 -2.12
CA LEU A 3 -71.03 -53.60 -2.74
C LEU A 3 -71.79 -52.33 -3.22
N SER A 4 -71.27 -51.15 -2.85
CA SER A 4 -71.03 -50.08 -3.85
C SER A 4 -69.85 -49.15 -3.51
N ARG A 5 -68.79 -49.32 -4.30
CA ARG A 5 -67.80 -48.38 -4.89
C ARG A 5 -67.18 -47.26 -4.03
N GLY A 6 -65.88 -47.43 -3.79
CA GLY A 6 -65.00 -46.47 -3.15
C GLY A 6 -64.69 -45.20 -3.98
N ARG A 7 -64.42 -44.12 -3.25
CA ARG A 7 -63.70 -42.93 -3.72
C ARG A 7 -62.33 -42.89 -3.06
N LYS A 8 -61.29 -42.93 -3.89
CA LYS A 8 -59.87 -42.82 -3.51
C LYS A 8 -59.61 -41.54 -2.71
N SER A 9 -58.96 -41.66 -1.55
CA SER A 9 -58.38 -40.52 -0.85
C SER A 9 -57.20 -39.98 -1.66
N LYS A 10 -57.24 -38.68 -2.01
CA LYS A 10 -56.09 -37.99 -2.57
C LYS A 10 -55.10 -37.73 -1.42
N ASN A 11 -54.03 -38.51 -1.38
CA ASN A 11 -52.83 -38.18 -0.60
C ASN A 11 -52.36 -36.78 -1.00
N LYS A 12 -52.42 -35.83 -0.06
CA LYS A 12 -51.75 -34.53 -0.16
C LYS A 12 -50.25 -34.82 -0.30
N LYS A 13 -49.73 -34.68 -1.54
CA LYS A 13 -48.29 -34.64 -1.80
C LYS A 13 -47.70 -33.53 -0.92
N LYS A 14 -46.81 -33.90 0.00
CA LYS A 14 -45.92 -32.96 0.68
C LYS A 14 -45.17 -32.20 -0.42
N THR A 15 -45.44 -30.90 -0.52
CA THR A 15 -44.64 -29.97 -1.33
C THR A 15 -43.18 -30.12 -0.90
N PRO A 16 -42.24 -30.33 -1.83
CA PRO A 16 -40.82 -30.37 -1.46
C PRO A 16 -40.49 -29.03 -0.81
N LYS A 17 -39.90 -29.06 0.39
CA LYS A 17 -39.30 -27.87 0.99
C LYS A 17 -38.36 -27.28 -0.05
N LYS A 18 -38.73 -26.14 -0.64
CA LYS A 18 -37.79 -25.31 -1.40
C LYS A 18 -36.59 -25.13 -0.48
N LYS A 19 -35.44 -25.71 -0.84
CA LYS A 19 -34.16 -25.32 -0.25
C LYS A 19 -34.11 -23.80 -0.35
N ARG A 20 -34.05 -23.11 0.79
CA ARG A 20 -33.62 -21.71 0.80
C ARG A 20 -32.25 -21.72 0.13
N THR A 21 -32.18 -21.26 -1.10
CA THR A 21 -30.92 -20.86 -1.72
C THR A 21 -30.38 -19.76 -0.83
N ASN A 22 -29.32 -20.06 -0.06
CA ASN A 22 -28.55 -19.03 0.62
C ASN A 22 -28.07 -18.07 -0.47
N SER A 23 -28.54 -16.83 -0.44
CA SER A 23 -28.17 -15.78 -1.42
C SER A 23 -26.67 -15.42 -1.39
N ASN A 24 -25.90 -16.00 -0.48
CA ASN A 24 -24.50 -15.65 -0.22
C ASN A 24 -23.53 -16.83 -0.47
N TYR A 25 -23.93 -17.82 -1.30
CA TYR A 25 -23.07 -18.95 -1.68
C TYR A 25 -22.80 -18.95 -3.19
N GLU A 26 -21.52 -18.85 -3.57
CA GLU A 26 -21.03 -18.91 -4.95
C GLU A 26 -20.03 -20.07 -5.04
N GLU A 27 -20.10 -20.91 -6.09
CA GLU A 27 -19.20 -22.07 -6.26
C GLU A 27 -18.67 -22.12 -7.70
N PHE A 28 -17.37 -22.32 -7.83
CA PHE A 28 -16.66 -22.51 -9.09
C PHE A 28 -15.80 -23.78 -9.01
N ASN A 29 -15.97 -24.68 -9.97
CA ASN A 29 -15.20 -25.92 -10.08
C ASN A 29 -14.40 -25.91 -11.38
N THR A 30 -13.08 -26.02 -11.29
CA THR A 30 -12.16 -26.02 -12.44
C THR A 30 -10.99 -26.95 -12.17
N ASN A 31 -10.69 -27.84 -13.11
CA ASN A 31 -9.48 -28.67 -13.13
C ASN A 31 -9.14 -29.37 -11.81
N GLY A 32 -10.11 -29.90 -11.06
CA GLY A 32 -9.87 -30.59 -9.78
C GLY A 32 -9.70 -29.66 -8.56
N VAL A 33 -9.99 -28.37 -8.72
CA VAL A 33 -10.09 -27.38 -7.63
C VAL A 33 -11.53 -26.91 -7.52
N LYS A 34 -12.04 -26.94 -6.29
CA LYS A 34 -13.31 -26.36 -5.90
C LYS A 34 -13.04 -25.07 -5.13
N VAL A 35 -13.50 -23.95 -5.67
CA VAL A 35 -13.52 -22.65 -4.99
C VAL A 35 -14.96 -22.34 -4.64
N TYR A 36 -15.23 -21.97 -3.39
CA TYR A 36 -16.57 -21.51 -3.01
C TYR A 36 -16.50 -20.35 -2.01
N ARG A 37 -17.46 -19.45 -2.10
CA ARG A 37 -17.62 -18.29 -1.22
C ARG A 37 -18.83 -18.50 -0.34
N GLN A 38 -18.71 -18.15 0.94
CA GLN A 38 -19.85 -18.07 1.86
C GLN A 38 -19.76 -16.78 2.68
N GLY A 39 -20.56 -15.77 2.31
CA GLY A 39 -20.51 -14.45 2.93
C GLY A 39 -19.18 -13.73 2.66
N LYS A 40 -18.47 -13.33 3.73
CA LYS A 40 -17.14 -12.70 3.68
C LYS A 40 -15.99 -13.72 3.61
N ASN A 41 -16.27 -15.02 3.58
CA ASN A 41 -15.24 -16.06 3.58
C ASN A 41 -15.11 -16.70 2.19
N VAL A 42 -13.88 -16.90 1.73
CA VAL A 42 -13.56 -17.64 0.50
C VAL A 42 -12.78 -18.90 0.85
N PHE A 43 -13.13 -20.00 0.19
CA PHE A 43 -12.64 -21.34 0.48
C PHE A 43 -12.13 -22.03 -0.78
N LEU A 44 -11.01 -22.75 -0.65
CA LEU A 44 -10.44 -23.58 -1.71
C LEU A 44 -10.23 -25.01 -1.23
N GLN A 45 -10.59 -25.98 -2.07
CA GLN A 45 -10.39 -27.41 -1.86
C GLN A 45 -9.84 -28.07 -3.14
N THR A 46 -8.76 -28.84 -3.00
CA THR A 46 -8.14 -29.56 -4.13
C THR A 46 -8.44 -31.07 -4.04
N ASN A 47 -8.90 -31.68 -5.13
CA ASN A 47 -9.19 -33.13 -5.22
C ASN A 47 -8.31 -33.86 -6.26
N ARG A 48 -7.18 -33.26 -6.68
CA ARG A 48 -6.28 -33.85 -7.70
C ARG A 48 -5.53 -35.07 -7.17
N THR A 49 -5.33 -36.08 -8.00
CA THR A 49 -4.41 -37.19 -7.70
C THR A 49 -2.95 -36.76 -7.94
N GLN A 50 -1.99 -37.52 -7.40
CA GLN A 50 -0.56 -37.24 -7.59
C GLN A 50 -0.15 -37.26 -9.07
N GLU A 51 -0.71 -38.18 -9.87
CA GLU A 51 -0.46 -38.27 -11.31
C GLU A 51 -0.96 -37.01 -12.04
N GLN A 52 -2.20 -36.58 -11.75
CA GLN A 52 -2.78 -35.35 -12.32
C GLN A 52 -1.97 -34.10 -11.94
N GLN A 53 -1.40 -34.07 -10.73
CA GLN A 53 -0.54 -32.98 -10.29
C GLN A 53 0.79 -32.97 -11.06
N ASN A 54 1.40 -34.13 -11.30
CA ASN A 54 2.64 -34.23 -12.07
C ASN A 54 2.45 -33.84 -13.54
N GLU A 55 1.35 -34.26 -14.17
CA GLU A 55 1.00 -33.87 -15.54
C GLU A 55 0.82 -32.34 -15.68
N LEU A 56 0.18 -31.71 -14.69
CA LEU A 56 0.02 -30.26 -14.64
C LEU A 56 1.38 -29.55 -14.56
N ILE A 57 2.29 -30.02 -13.69
CA ILE A 57 3.63 -29.44 -13.52
C ILE A 57 4.42 -29.52 -14.84
N GLU A 58 4.40 -30.66 -15.53
CA GLU A 58 5.11 -30.83 -16.80
C GLU A 58 4.51 -29.94 -17.92
N SER A 59 3.19 -29.80 -17.95
CA SER A 59 2.51 -28.85 -18.86
C SER A 59 2.94 -27.40 -18.60
N ILE A 60 3.00 -26.98 -17.34
CA ILE A 60 3.44 -25.63 -16.96
C ILE A 60 4.90 -25.41 -17.36
N LYS A 61 5.81 -26.37 -17.10
CA LYS A 61 7.21 -26.28 -17.52
C LYS A 61 7.36 -26.08 -19.03
N LYS A 62 6.56 -26.82 -19.83
CA LYS A 62 6.58 -26.73 -21.29
C LYS A 62 6.08 -25.37 -21.81
N ASN A 63 5.06 -24.79 -21.19
CA ASN A 63 4.45 -23.53 -21.63
C ASN A 63 5.16 -22.29 -21.06
N ARG A 64 5.94 -22.42 -19.98
CA ARG A 64 6.63 -21.31 -19.31
C ARG A 64 7.54 -20.48 -20.25
N PRO A 65 8.35 -21.06 -21.16
CA PRO A 65 9.12 -20.28 -22.12
C PRO A 65 8.25 -19.41 -23.03
N GLN A 66 7.06 -19.89 -23.42
CA GLN A 66 6.13 -19.13 -24.25
C GLN A 66 5.62 -17.87 -23.55
N LEU A 67 5.39 -17.93 -22.23
CA LEU A 67 5.02 -16.74 -21.44
C LEU A 67 6.12 -15.67 -21.49
N LEU A 68 7.38 -16.07 -21.42
CA LEU A 68 8.51 -15.16 -21.52
C LEU A 68 8.64 -14.53 -22.91
N ASP A 69 8.40 -15.32 -23.96
CA ASP A 69 8.42 -14.82 -25.33
C ASP A 69 7.26 -13.85 -25.58
N THR A 70 6.06 -14.16 -25.09
CA THR A 70 4.91 -13.23 -25.13
C THR A 70 5.23 -11.92 -24.42
N LEU A 71 5.87 -11.97 -23.24
CA LEU A 71 6.28 -10.77 -22.52
C LEU A 71 7.22 -9.89 -23.35
N LYS A 72 8.25 -10.50 -23.97
CA LYS A 72 9.19 -9.75 -24.82
C LYS A 72 8.49 -9.11 -26.00
N VAL A 73 7.63 -9.85 -26.70
CA VAL A 73 6.86 -9.33 -27.85
C VAL A 73 5.98 -8.15 -27.42
N SER A 74 5.29 -8.25 -26.29
CA SER A 74 4.48 -7.14 -25.77
C SER A 74 5.33 -5.92 -25.43
N ILE A 75 6.48 -6.11 -24.77
CA ILE A 75 7.41 -5.03 -24.39
C ILE A 75 8.01 -4.35 -25.63
N ASP A 76 8.42 -5.14 -26.63
CA ASP A 76 8.97 -4.63 -27.89
C ASP A 76 7.91 -3.79 -28.61
N ARG A 77 6.64 -4.26 -28.63
CA ARG A 77 5.53 -3.51 -29.24
C ARG A 77 5.20 -2.23 -28.47
N ILE A 78 5.19 -2.26 -27.14
CA ILE A 78 5.01 -1.04 -26.32
C ILE A 78 6.12 -0.03 -26.62
N THR A 79 7.37 -0.49 -26.70
CA THR A 79 8.53 0.34 -27.03
C THR A 79 8.41 0.96 -28.41
N GLU A 80 7.93 0.20 -29.40
CA GLU A 80 7.66 0.68 -30.75
C GLU A 80 6.59 1.79 -30.75
N ILE A 81 5.50 1.62 -30.01
CA ILE A 81 4.42 2.62 -29.91
C ILE A 81 4.97 3.95 -29.35
N PHE A 82 5.67 3.92 -28.21
CA PHE A 82 6.28 5.13 -27.63
C PHE A 82 7.43 5.71 -28.47
N SER A 83 8.02 4.94 -29.39
CA SER A 83 9.05 5.44 -30.30
C SER A 83 8.47 6.13 -31.54
N ASN A 84 7.21 5.87 -31.89
CA ASN A 84 6.61 6.31 -33.15
C ASN A 84 5.53 7.39 -32.98
N TYR A 85 4.87 7.48 -31.83
CA TYR A 85 3.75 8.40 -31.58
C TYR A 85 4.07 9.42 -30.48
N ASP A 86 3.28 10.50 -30.41
CA ASP A 86 3.45 11.54 -29.39
C ASP A 86 3.18 11.00 -27.98
N ASN A 87 4.23 11.00 -27.16
CA ASN A 87 4.24 10.47 -25.81
C ASN A 87 3.28 11.22 -24.90
N PHE A 88 3.05 12.52 -25.08
CA PHE A 88 2.08 13.27 -24.27
C PHE A 88 0.65 12.84 -24.59
N GLN A 89 0.38 12.51 -25.86
CA GLN A 89 -0.92 12.00 -26.26
C GLN A 89 -1.15 10.57 -25.77
N LEU A 90 -0.12 9.72 -25.85
CA LEU A 90 -0.15 8.36 -25.29
C LEU A 90 -0.39 8.39 -23.77
N LEU A 91 0.44 9.12 -23.02
CA LEU A 91 0.32 9.25 -21.56
C LEU A 91 -1.00 9.89 -21.15
N GLY A 92 -1.48 10.89 -21.89
CA GLY A 92 -2.78 11.51 -21.65
C GLY A 92 -3.93 10.52 -21.83
N GLY A 93 -3.85 9.63 -22.83
CA GLY A 93 -4.81 8.55 -23.03
C GLY A 93 -4.80 7.52 -21.89
N LEU A 94 -3.62 7.17 -21.36
CA LEU A 94 -3.51 6.31 -20.17
C LEU A 94 -4.13 6.97 -18.94
N CYS A 95 -3.90 8.27 -18.75
CA CYS A 95 -4.49 9.03 -17.64
C CYS A 95 -6.02 9.15 -17.78
N TYR A 96 -6.53 9.28 -19.01
CA TYR A 96 -7.97 9.24 -19.27
C TYR A 96 -8.56 7.86 -18.95
N ASN A 97 -7.89 6.77 -19.31
CA ASN A 97 -8.31 5.42 -18.91
C ASN A 97 -8.35 5.25 -17.37
N LEU A 98 -7.36 5.80 -16.66
CA LEU A 98 -7.38 5.86 -15.19
C LEU A 98 -8.57 6.67 -14.67
N PHE A 99 -8.85 7.83 -15.25
CA PHE A 99 -10.00 8.65 -14.89
C PHE A 99 -11.33 7.91 -15.10
N VAL A 100 -11.52 7.20 -16.20
CA VAL A 100 -12.75 6.43 -16.45
C VAL A 100 -12.92 5.29 -15.44
N ASN A 101 -11.82 4.69 -14.99
CA ASN A 101 -11.84 3.54 -14.07
C ASN A 101 -11.72 3.89 -12.59
N HIS A 102 -11.63 5.16 -12.19
CA HIS A 102 -11.38 5.55 -10.79
C HIS A 102 -12.42 5.01 -9.78
N ASP A 103 -13.68 4.89 -10.20
CA ASP A 103 -14.79 4.34 -9.40
C ASP A 103 -15.13 2.88 -9.77
N ASN A 104 -14.38 2.29 -10.71
CA ASN A 104 -14.61 0.92 -11.16
C ASN A 104 -14.06 -0.06 -10.11
N SER A 105 -14.96 -0.75 -9.41
CA SER A 105 -14.56 -1.76 -8.41
C SER A 105 -13.84 -2.99 -8.99
N GLU A 106 -13.83 -3.14 -10.32
CA GLU A 106 -13.07 -4.19 -11.02
C GLU A 106 -11.63 -3.74 -11.38
N ASP A 107 -11.33 -2.44 -11.35
CA ASP A 107 -9.96 -1.94 -11.52
C ASP A 107 -9.20 -2.13 -10.21
N ASP A 108 -8.38 -3.18 -10.16
CA ASP A 108 -7.52 -3.53 -9.02
C ASP A 108 -6.23 -2.68 -8.96
N GLY A 109 -6.31 -1.41 -9.38
CA GLY A 109 -5.15 -0.53 -9.57
C GLY A 109 -4.39 -0.76 -10.89
N ALA A 110 -4.97 -1.53 -11.82
CA ALA A 110 -4.38 -1.83 -13.12
C ALA A 110 -4.13 -0.59 -13.96
N SER A 111 -5.13 0.30 -14.01
CA SER A 111 -5.07 1.55 -14.77
C SER A 111 -3.99 2.49 -14.20
N GLN A 112 -3.81 2.49 -12.88
CA GLN A 112 -2.78 3.25 -12.20
C GLN A 112 -1.36 2.74 -12.56
N LEU A 113 -1.13 1.43 -12.49
CA LEU A 113 0.17 0.87 -12.89
C LEU A 113 0.43 1.12 -14.38
N ALA A 114 -0.59 1.08 -15.23
CA ALA A 114 -0.42 1.35 -16.66
C ALA A 114 0.16 2.76 -16.90
N VAL A 115 -0.28 3.77 -16.14
CA VAL A 115 0.30 5.14 -16.21
C VAL A 115 1.75 5.15 -15.73
N GLU A 116 2.06 4.55 -14.57
CA GLU A 116 3.43 4.42 -14.03
C GLU A 116 4.39 3.75 -15.04
N TYR A 117 3.91 2.69 -15.67
CA TYR A 117 4.65 1.89 -16.64
C TYR A 117 4.84 2.63 -17.97
N GLY A 118 3.78 3.28 -18.48
CA GLY A 118 3.87 4.14 -19.65
C GLY A 118 4.81 5.34 -19.46
N LEU A 119 4.78 5.96 -18.27
CA LEU A 119 5.71 7.03 -17.90
C LEU A 119 7.16 6.53 -17.93
N SER A 120 7.39 5.32 -17.43
CA SER A 120 8.71 4.69 -17.45
C SER A 120 9.23 4.45 -18.88
N PHE A 121 8.39 3.93 -19.79
CA PHE A 121 8.76 3.79 -21.20
C PHE A 121 9.03 5.12 -21.88
N SER A 122 8.11 6.08 -21.73
CA SER A 122 8.23 7.38 -22.41
C SER A 122 9.53 8.10 -22.02
N THR A 123 9.86 8.13 -20.72
CA THR A 123 11.06 8.80 -20.20
C THR A 123 12.36 8.03 -20.46
N ALA A 124 12.28 6.73 -20.74
CA ALA A 124 13.45 5.93 -21.12
C ALA A 124 13.88 6.16 -22.58
N LEU A 125 12.97 6.64 -23.43
CA LEU A 125 13.25 6.97 -24.82
C LEU A 125 13.73 8.42 -24.95
N LYS A 126 14.68 8.67 -25.87
CA LYS A 126 15.34 9.98 -26.01
C LYS A 126 14.49 11.06 -26.68
N ASN A 127 13.45 10.68 -27.42
CA ASN A 127 12.68 11.60 -28.25
C ASN A 127 11.18 11.49 -27.94
N ASN A 128 10.47 12.60 -28.15
CA ASN A 128 9.00 12.61 -28.25
C ASN A 128 8.61 12.82 -29.73
N PRO A 129 8.15 11.78 -30.43
CA PRO A 129 7.60 11.92 -31.78
C PRO A 129 6.42 12.91 -31.81
N LYS A 130 6.15 13.52 -32.97
CA LYS A 130 4.99 14.43 -33.16
C LYS A 130 3.88 13.83 -34.03
N VAL A 131 3.87 12.52 -34.15
CA VAL A 131 2.82 11.77 -34.85
C VAL A 131 1.69 11.49 -33.87
N SER A 132 0.48 11.94 -34.19
CA SER A 132 -0.67 11.74 -33.31
C SER A 132 -1.14 10.28 -33.34
N PRO A 133 -1.39 9.62 -32.19
CA PRO A 133 -1.90 8.25 -32.16
C PRO A 133 -3.38 8.23 -32.50
N THR A 134 -3.84 7.15 -33.14
CA THR A 134 -5.27 6.90 -33.32
C THR A 134 -5.87 6.28 -32.06
N SER A 135 -7.20 6.28 -31.94
CA SER A 135 -7.90 5.61 -30.85
C SER A 135 -7.61 4.11 -30.81
N GLU A 136 -7.38 3.45 -31.97
CA GLU A 136 -6.99 2.04 -31.99
C GLU A 136 -5.61 1.82 -31.34
N ILE A 137 -4.64 2.69 -31.62
CA ILE A 137 -3.29 2.59 -31.02
C ILE A 137 -3.33 2.84 -29.51
N LEU A 138 -4.15 3.78 -29.05
CA LEU A 138 -4.32 4.02 -27.61
C LEU A 138 -4.92 2.81 -26.89
N ASN A 139 -5.97 2.21 -27.47
CA ASN A 139 -6.58 1.00 -26.93
C ASN A 139 -5.60 -0.19 -26.96
N GLU A 140 -4.86 -0.36 -28.05
CA GLU A 140 -3.80 -1.37 -28.17
C GLU A 140 -2.76 -1.19 -27.05
N LEU A 141 -2.30 0.04 -26.82
CA LEU A 141 -1.33 0.34 -25.76
C LEU A 141 -1.88 -0.02 -24.37
N ILE A 142 -3.12 0.37 -24.06
CA ILE A 142 -3.76 0.05 -22.78
C ILE A 142 -3.82 -1.47 -22.60
N GLU A 143 -4.31 -2.20 -23.60
CA GLU A 143 -4.40 -3.67 -23.56
C GLU A 143 -3.01 -4.32 -23.41
N LEU A 144 -1.99 -3.81 -24.10
CA LEU A 144 -0.61 -4.31 -23.98
C LEU A 144 -0.03 -4.10 -22.58
N LEU A 145 -0.21 -2.92 -21.97
CA LEU A 145 0.29 -2.65 -20.62
C LEU A 145 -0.40 -3.54 -19.58
N LEU A 146 -1.73 -3.66 -19.67
CA LEU A 146 -2.54 -4.48 -18.77
C LEU A 146 -2.22 -5.98 -18.93
N SER A 147 -2.17 -6.47 -20.17
CA SER A 147 -1.82 -7.86 -20.46
C SER A 147 -0.39 -8.19 -20.06
N THR A 148 0.57 -7.28 -20.24
CA THR A 148 1.96 -7.47 -19.80
C THR A 148 2.04 -7.64 -18.28
N ARG A 149 1.31 -6.82 -17.51
CA ARG A 149 1.18 -7.00 -16.05
C ARG A 149 0.69 -8.40 -15.71
N GLN A 150 -0.38 -8.85 -16.37
CA GLN A 150 -0.95 -10.17 -16.13
C GLN A 150 0.00 -11.29 -16.54
N THR A 151 0.59 -11.26 -17.74
CA THR A 151 1.54 -12.28 -18.20
C THR A 151 2.77 -12.34 -17.30
N TYR A 152 3.23 -11.19 -16.78
CA TYR A 152 4.35 -11.15 -15.84
C TYR A 152 3.97 -11.81 -14.51
N ASN A 153 2.78 -11.52 -13.97
CA ASN A 153 2.26 -12.21 -12.79
C ASN A 153 2.17 -13.73 -13.01
N HIS A 154 1.62 -14.19 -14.14
CA HIS A 154 1.54 -15.62 -14.47
C HIS A 154 2.93 -16.25 -14.64
N TYR A 155 3.87 -15.52 -15.23
CA TYR A 155 5.26 -15.98 -15.33
C TYR A 155 5.87 -16.17 -13.94
N VAL A 156 5.68 -15.24 -13.01
CA VAL A 156 6.22 -15.39 -11.64
C VAL A 156 5.48 -16.49 -10.88
N MET A 157 4.15 -16.58 -11.02
CA MET A 157 3.34 -17.64 -10.39
C MET A 157 3.81 -19.04 -10.80
N THR A 158 4.34 -19.22 -12.01
CA THR A 158 4.82 -20.53 -12.47
C THR A 158 6.26 -20.83 -12.06
N GLU A 159 6.95 -19.96 -11.29
CA GLU A 159 8.35 -20.17 -10.90
C GLU A 159 8.55 -21.40 -10.00
N PHE A 160 7.53 -21.84 -9.26
CA PHE A 160 7.62 -23.03 -8.39
C PHE A 160 7.95 -24.33 -9.14
N VAL A 161 7.77 -24.37 -10.46
CA VAL A 161 8.15 -25.54 -11.29
C VAL A 161 9.65 -25.59 -11.60
N ASP A 162 10.37 -24.48 -11.40
CA ASP A 162 11.82 -24.42 -11.55
C ASP A 162 12.47 -24.93 -10.25
N SER A 163 13.39 -25.88 -10.36
CA SER A 163 14.00 -26.54 -9.20
C SER A 163 15.09 -25.72 -8.51
N LYS A 164 15.14 -24.41 -8.75
CA LYS A 164 16.21 -23.52 -8.24
C LYS A 164 16.05 -23.15 -6.77
N ASN A 165 14.80 -22.96 -6.33
CA ASN A 165 14.49 -22.55 -4.97
C ASN A 165 13.51 -23.54 -4.35
N SER A 166 13.39 -23.50 -3.02
CA SER A 166 12.35 -24.24 -2.30
C SER A 166 10.95 -23.70 -2.64
N GLU A 167 9.91 -24.52 -2.41
CA GLU A 167 8.51 -24.12 -2.62
C GLU A 167 8.14 -22.84 -1.84
N ILE A 168 8.64 -22.74 -0.60
CA ILE A 168 8.36 -21.61 0.30
C ILE A 168 9.08 -20.35 -0.16
N GLU A 169 10.33 -20.45 -0.61
CA GLU A 169 11.03 -19.30 -1.21
C GLU A 169 10.31 -18.80 -2.48
N ASN A 170 9.87 -19.71 -3.35
CA ASN A 170 9.10 -19.34 -4.53
C ASN A 170 7.76 -18.69 -4.15
N HIS A 171 7.09 -19.19 -3.11
CA HIS A 171 5.85 -18.59 -2.60
C HIS A 171 6.09 -17.18 -2.04
N LEU A 172 7.13 -16.98 -1.23
CA LEU A 172 7.51 -15.68 -0.68
C LEU A 172 7.79 -14.67 -1.80
N ARG A 173 8.61 -15.07 -2.78
CA ARG A 173 8.95 -14.24 -3.93
C ARG A 173 7.71 -13.89 -4.76
N TYR A 174 6.83 -14.85 -4.99
CA TYR A 174 5.58 -14.62 -5.70
C TYR A 174 4.71 -13.59 -4.97
N LYS A 175 4.48 -13.75 -3.67
CA LYS A 175 3.72 -12.80 -2.85
C LYS A 175 4.32 -11.38 -2.90
N THR A 176 5.64 -11.27 -2.79
CA THR A 176 6.35 -9.98 -2.87
C THR A 176 6.07 -9.24 -4.17
N ILE A 177 6.16 -9.96 -5.29
CA ILE A 177 5.94 -9.40 -6.62
C ILE A 177 4.46 -9.10 -6.82
N LEU A 178 3.57 -9.96 -6.33
CA LEU A 178 2.12 -9.76 -6.39
C LEU A 178 1.73 -8.47 -5.65
N GLU A 179 2.20 -8.26 -4.42
CA GLU A 179 1.98 -7.01 -3.70
C GLU A 179 2.50 -5.81 -4.48
N SER A 180 3.72 -5.89 -5.02
CA SER A 180 4.32 -4.79 -5.79
C SER A 180 3.57 -4.50 -7.10
N LEU A 181 2.87 -5.47 -7.69
CA LEU A 181 2.12 -5.30 -8.93
C LEU A 181 0.67 -4.83 -8.71
N PHE A 182 0.04 -5.22 -7.61
CA PHE A 182 -1.40 -5.07 -7.40
C PHE A 182 -1.76 -4.14 -6.23
N MET A 183 -0.86 -3.91 -5.29
CA MET A 183 -1.11 -3.00 -4.16
C MET A 183 -0.45 -1.64 -4.42
N ARG A 184 -1.19 -0.55 -4.19
CA ARG A 184 -0.72 0.83 -4.35
C ARG A 184 -1.04 1.64 -3.11
N GLY A 185 -0.07 2.40 -2.64
CA GLY A 185 -0.16 3.18 -1.40
C GLY A 185 0.17 2.37 -0.15
N ASN A 186 0.45 3.08 0.95
CA ASN A 186 0.83 2.49 2.24
C ASN A 186 -0.27 2.63 3.31
N GLY A 187 -1.35 3.35 3.02
CA GLY A 187 -2.44 3.63 3.96
C GLY A 187 -3.39 4.70 3.41
N TYR A 188 -4.32 5.16 4.25
CA TYR A 188 -5.26 6.23 3.87
C TYR A 188 -4.54 7.58 3.70
N MET A 189 -4.96 8.40 2.73
CA MET A 189 -4.27 9.64 2.35
C MET A 189 -4.05 10.61 3.52
N GLN A 190 -5.03 10.74 4.41
CA GLN A 190 -4.88 11.57 5.61
C GLN A 190 -3.76 11.09 6.55
N HIS A 191 -3.57 9.76 6.66
CA HIS A 191 -2.49 9.17 7.44
C HIS A 191 -1.14 9.35 6.74
N ILE A 192 -1.11 9.18 5.42
CA ILE A 192 0.06 9.44 4.57
C ILE A 192 0.56 10.87 4.78
N TYR A 193 -0.31 11.88 4.64
CA TYR A 193 0.06 13.29 4.80
C TYR A 193 0.50 13.61 6.22
N THR A 194 -0.20 13.09 7.23
CA THR A 194 0.17 13.27 8.63
C THR A 194 1.58 12.71 8.91
N ILE A 195 1.85 11.48 8.50
CA ILE A 195 3.15 10.85 8.72
C ILE A 195 4.24 11.58 7.92
N PHE A 196 3.94 12.00 6.69
CA PHE A 196 4.87 12.74 5.86
C PHE A 196 5.33 14.04 6.53
N GLU A 197 4.39 14.88 6.95
CA GLU A 197 4.72 16.15 7.61
C GLU A 197 5.49 15.93 8.93
N GLU A 198 5.04 14.99 9.76
CA GLU A 198 5.69 14.73 11.05
C GLU A 198 7.10 14.13 10.90
N LEU A 199 7.33 13.29 9.89
CA LEU A 199 8.63 12.66 9.64
C LEU A 199 9.65 13.66 9.06
N PHE A 200 9.24 14.46 8.06
CA PHE A 200 10.19 15.30 7.32
C PHE A 200 10.36 16.72 7.85
N SER A 201 9.39 17.27 8.60
CA SER A 201 9.49 18.63 9.16
C SER A 201 10.73 18.86 10.05
N GLY A 202 11.25 17.80 10.68
CA GLY A 202 12.52 17.85 11.42
C GLY A 202 13.77 18.14 10.57
N HIS A 203 13.61 18.20 9.25
CA HIS A 203 14.65 18.47 8.25
C HIS A 203 14.33 19.72 7.39
N ASP A 204 13.35 20.54 7.79
CA ASP A 204 12.94 21.73 7.02
C ASP A 204 14.07 22.74 6.83
N ASP A 205 14.88 23.00 7.86
CA ASP A 205 16.05 23.89 7.76
C ASP A 205 17.06 23.40 6.70
N PHE A 206 17.22 22.07 6.59
CA PHE A 206 18.09 21.45 5.61
C PHE A 206 17.51 21.59 4.20
N LEU A 207 16.23 21.25 4.00
CA LEU A 207 15.55 21.38 2.71
C LEU A 207 15.55 22.85 2.24
N HIS A 208 15.26 23.79 3.14
CA HIS A 208 15.23 25.21 2.82
C HIS A 208 16.63 25.72 2.43
N LYS A 209 17.69 25.26 3.11
CA LYS A 209 19.06 25.63 2.76
C LYS A 209 19.48 25.12 1.38
N HIS A 210 19.12 23.90 1.02
CA HIS A 210 19.60 23.25 -0.22
C HIS A 210 18.73 23.53 -1.44
N TYR A 211 17.41 23.63 -1.26
CA TYR A 211 16.45 23.78 -2.35
C TYR A 211 15.59 25.04 -2.27
N GLY A 212 15.57 25.71 -1.11
CA GLY A 212 14.79 26.93 -0.90
C GLY A 212 13.31 26.68 -0.65
N PHE A 213 12.91 25.46 -0.27
CA PHE A 213 11.56 25.05 0.15
C PHE A 213 11.62 24.09 1.34
N ASN A 214 10.51 23.90 2.05
CA ASN A 214 10.39 22.97 3.18
C ASN A 214 9.40 21.82 2.88
N THR A 215 9.15 20.96 3.88
CA THR A 215 8.24 19.81 3.78
C THR A 215 6.81 20.22 3.43
N ALA A 216 6.28 21.27 4.08
CA ALA A 216 4.93 21.75 3.83
C ALA A 216 4.78 22.32 2.41
N ASP A 217 5.81 22.99 1.88
CA ASP A 217 5.83 23.48 0.51
C ASP A 217 5.75 22.33 -0.52
N ILE A 218 6.43 21.20 -0.25
CA ILE A 218 6.39 19.99 -1.10
C ILE A 218 4.96 19.44 -1.15
N LEU A 219 4.35 19.22 0.02
CA LEU A 219 2.98 18.70 0.09
C LEU A 219 1.98 19.66 -0.56
N GLU A 220 2.06 20.96 -0.26
CA GLU A 220 1.17 21.96 -0.85
C GLU A 220 1.33 22.05 -2.37
N THR A 221 2.55 21.92 -2.89
CA THR A 221 2.78 21.88 -4.34
C THR A 221 2.10 20.68 -4.96
N ILE A 222 2.26 19.47 -4.41
CA ILE A 222 1.61 18.26 -4.95
C ILE A 222 0.09 18.41 -4.97
N LEU A 223 -0.50 18.89 -3.87
CA LEU A 223 -1.95 19.15 -3.78
C LEU A 223 -2.38 20.23 -4.78
N GLN A 224 -1.58 21.28 -4.98
CA GLN A 224 -1.87 22.32 -5.95
C GLN A 224 -1.82 21.82 -7.40
N LEU A 225 -0.89 20.92 -7.74
CA LEU A 225 -0.78 20.38 -9.09
C LEU A 225 -2.04 19.60 -9.47
N GLU A 226 -2.52 18.74 -8.56
CA GLU A 226 -3.77 17.99 -8.72
C GLU A 226 -4.99 18.92 -8.82
N ASP A 227 -5.10 19.87 -7.89
CA ASP A 227 -6.19 20.87 -7.87
C ASP A 227 -6.20 21.72 -9.16
N SER A 228 -5.04 22.19 -9.62
CA SER A 228 -4.87 22.95 -10.88
C SER A 228 -5.25 22.16 -12.11
N TYR A 229 -4.92 20.87 -12.15
CA TYR A 229 -5.35 19.99 -13.23
C TYR A 229 -6.87 19.86 -13.27
N TYR A 230 -7.49 19.47 -12.16
CA TYR A 230 -8.95 19.30 -12.12
C TYR A 230 -9.69 20.59 -12.45
N CYS A 231 -9.18 21.75 -12.05
CA CYS A 231 -9.80 23.03 -12.39
C CYS A 231 -9.77 23.39 -13.89
N ARG A 232 -8.91 22.74 -14.67
CA ARG A 232 -8.79 22.93 -16.12
C ARG A 232 -9.43 21.82 -16.94
N VAL A 233 -10.05 20.83 -16.29
CA VAL A 233 -10.72 19.71 -16.94
C VAL A 233 -12.14 20.11 -17.37
N ILE A 234 -12.45 19.86 -18.64
CA ILE A 234 -13.81 19.80 -19.18
C ILE A 234 -14.17 18.32 -19.35
N LEU A 235 -15.26 17.90 -18.71
CA LEU A 235 -15.78 16.54 -18.81
C LEU A 235 -16.35 16.26 -20.20
N GLU A 236 -16.59 14.99 -20.52
CA GLU A 236 -17.13 14.57 -21.83
C GLU A 236 -18.49 15.23 -22.18
N ASN A 237 -19.27 15.58 -21.16
CA ASN A 237 -20.55 16.28 -21.32
C ASN A 237 -20.40 17.80 -21.58
N GLY A 238 -19.17 18.30 -21.69
CA GLY A 238 -18.86 19.72 -21.91
C GLY A 238 -18.90 20.58 -20.64
N ILE A 239 -19.15 19.99 -19.47
CA ILE A 239 -19.22 20.73 -18.19
C ILE A 239 -17.82 20.74 -17.55
N PRO A 240 -17.37 21.89 -16.99
CA PRO A 240 -16.15 21.93 -16.18
C PRO A 240 -16.23 20.99 -14.98
N HIS A 241 -15.10 20.40 -14.60
CA HIS A 241 -15.02 19.61 -13.38
C HIS A 241 -15.42 20.44 -12.16
N TRP A 242 -16.10 19.80 -11.20
CA TRP A 242 -16.69 20.49 -10.04
C TRP A 242 -15.67 21.25 -9.19
N LYS A 243 -14.40 20.83 -9.19
CA LYS A 243 -13.28 21.53 -8.53
C LYS A 243 -13.09 22.98 -9.00
N ALA A 244 -13.30 23.27 -10.29
CA ALA A 244 -13.25 24.65 -10.78
C ALA A 244 -14.31 25.53 -10.10
N TYR A 245 -15.50 24.98 -9.92
CA TYR A 245 -16.60 25.66 -9.25
C TYR A 245 -16.40 25.77 -7.74
N GLU A 246 -15.88 24.72 -7.09
CA GLU A 246 -15.49 24.75 -5.67
C GLU A 246 -14.50 25.88 -5.41
N ARG A 247 -13.42 25.95 -6.20
CA ARG A 247 -12.41 26.99 -6.03
C ARG A 247 -12.95 28.40 -6.28
N PHE A 248 -13.80 28.56 -7.29
CA PHE A 248 -14.46 29.83 -7.54
C PHE A 248 -15.34 30.26 -6.36
N LYS A 249 -16.08 29.34 -5.74
CA LYS A 249 -16.89 29.59 -4.54
C LYS A 249 -16.05 29.98 -3.33
N GLU A 250 -14.95 29.28 -3.10
CA GLU A 250 -14.04 29.58 -2.00
C GLU A 250 -13.42 30.97 -2.16
N TRP A 251 -12.97 31.30 -3.36
CA TRP A 251 -12.49 32.64 -3.69
C TRP A 251 -13.57 33.70 -3.49
N GLN A 252 -14.80 33.47 -3.99
CA GLN A 252 -15.93 34.39 -3.80
C GLN A 252 -16.17 34.68 -2.31
N LYS A 253 -16.17 33.63 -1.49
CA LYS A 253 -16.36 33.73 -0.03
C LYS A 253 -15.21 34.49 0.63
N ALA A 254 -13.96 34.22 0.23
CA ALA A 254 -12.78 34.92 0.75
C ALA A 254 -12.79 36.42 0.41
N GLN A 255 -13.31 36.80 -0.76
CA GLN A 255 -13.48 38.19 -1.18
C GLN A 255 -14.71 38.88 -0.58
N GLY A 256 -15.55 38.16 0.19
CA GLY A 256 -16.76 38.71 0.81
C GLY A 256 -17.86 39.09 -0.18
N ILE A 257 -17.88 38.51 -1.38
CA ILE A 257 -18.84 38.85 -2.45
C ILE A 257 -20.13 38.05 -2.26
N ALA A 258 -21.22 38.73 -1.86
CA ALA A 258 -22.51 38.08 -1.60
C ALA A 258 -23.23 37.60 -2.88
N SER A 259 -23.12 38.35 -3.98
CA SER A 259 -23.73 38.01 -5.27
C SER A 259 -23.03 38.74 -6.42
N PHE A 260 -23.20 38.23 -7.64
CA PHE A 260 -22.69 38.86 -8.86
C PHE A 260 -23.82 39.55 -9.61
N LEU A 261 -23.52 40.71 -10.20
CA LEU A 261 -24.43 41.37 -11.13
C LEU A 261 -24.41 40.63 -12.47
N MET A 262 -25.59 40.34 -13.02
CA MET A 262 -25.72 39.68 -14.31
C MET A 262 -25.06 40.54 -15.41
N GLY A 263 -24.07 39.98 -16.11
CA GLY A 263 -23.34 40.67 -17.18
C GLY A 263 -22.08 41.44 -16.75
N ASP A 264 -21.70 41.42 -15.47
CA ASP A 264 -20.41 41.95 -15.02
C ASP A 264 -19.31 40.87 -15.11
N ASP A 265 -18.37 41.04 -16.03
CA ASP A 265 -17.23 40.12 -16.21
C ASP A 265 -16.07 40.42 -15.23
N LYS A 266 -16.09 41.55 -14.49
CA LYS A 266 -15.02 41.92 -13.54
C LYS A 266 -14.71 40.83 -12.49
N PRO A 267 -15.70 40.15 -11.89
CA PRO A 267 -15.40 39.11 -10.91
C PRO A 267 -14.64 37.93 -11.52
N MET A 268 -14.93 37.55 -12.77
CA MET A 268 -14.19 36.51 -13.48
C MET A 268 -12.76 36.94 -13.77
N ILE A 269 -12.57 38.20 -14.17
CA ILE A 269 -11.24 38.76 -14.40
C ILE A 269 -10.43 38.76 -13.11
N ASN A 270 -10.99 39.23 -12.01
CA ASN A 270 -10.32 39.26 -10.71
C ASN A 270 -9.99 37.84 -10.22
N PHE A 271 -10.90 36.89 -10.40
CA PHE A 271 -10.64 35.48 -10.09
C PHE A 271 -9.44 34.94 -10.87
N LEU A 272 -9.35 35.23 -12.18
CA LEU A 272 -8.22 34.80 -13.02
C LEU A 272 -6.90 35.48 -12.63
N VAL A 273 -6.93 36.73 -12.17
CA VAL A 273 -5.74 37.43 -11.64
C VAL A 273 -5.23 36.76 -10.38
N ASP A 274 -6.13 36.39 -9.46
CA ASP A 274 -5.80 35.73 -8.20
C ASP A 274 -5.47 34.23 -8.37
N ASN A 275 -5.88 33.62 -9.49
CA ASN A 275 -5.66 32.22 -9.82
C ASN A 275 -4.93 32.09 -11.17
N PRO A 276 -3.63 32.45 -11.23
CA PRO A 276 -2.86 32.45 -12.47
C PRO A 276 -2.68 31.05 -13.08
N ASP A 277 -2.98 29.99 -12.31
CA ASP A 277 -2.95 28.61 -12.78
C ASP A 277 -4.18 28.18 -13.59
N PHE A 278 -5.20 29.04 -13.75
CA PHE A 278 -6.32 28.81 -14.65
C PHE A 278 -5.97 29.10 -16.12
N VAL A 279 -6.76 28.51 -17.01
CA VAL A 279 -6.76 28.85 -18.44
C VAL A 279 -7.87 29.88 -18.66
N SER A 280 -7.64 30.85 -19.55
CA SER A 280 -8.66 31.84 -19.91
C SER A 280 -8.87 31.93 -21.41
N THR A 281 -10.13 32.09 -21.80
CA THR A 281 -10.55 32.36 -23.18
C THR A 281 -11.49 33.56 -23.12
N GLN A 282 -11.17 34.65 -23.85
CA GLN A 282 -11.94 35.90 -23.81
C GLN A 282 -12.18 36.43 -22.38
N ASN A 283 -11.15 36.41 -21.53
CA ASN A 283 -11.21 36.85 -20.12
C ASN A 283 -12.15 36.03 -19.21
N LYS A 284 -12.52 34.81 -19.61
CA LYS A 284 -13.34 33.89 -18.82
C LYS A 284 -12.58 32.60 -18.55
N PRO A 285 -12.77 31.97 -17.37
CA PRO A 285 -12.22 30.64 -17.11
C PRO A 285 -12.59 29.65 -18.21
N SER A 286 -11.58 28.92 -18.68
CA SER A 286 -11.69 27.90 -19.72
C SER A 286 -10.98 26.64 -19.26
N GLY A 287 -11.17 25.54 -19.99
CA GLY A 287 -10.47 24.29 -19.76
C GLY A 287 -10.22 23.53 -21.04
N TYR A 288 -9.74 22.30 -20.89
CA TYR A 288 -9.44 21.37 -21.97
C TYR A 288 -10.27 20.09 -21.81
N GLY A 289 -10.65 19.48 -22.92
CA GLY A 289 -11.42 18.23 -22.91
C GLY A 289 -10.59 17.08 -22.32
N ILE A 290 -11.13 16.36 -21.34
CA ILE A 290 -10.44 15.21 -20.72
C ILE A 290 -10.25 14.01 -21.67
N ASN A 291 -11.04 13.96 -22.75
CA ASN A 291 -10.99 12.93 -23.79
C ASN A 291 -10.46 13.47 -25.13
N ASP A 292 -10.02 14.72 -25.20
CA ASP A 292 -9.51 15.34 -26.44
C ASP A 292 -7.99 15.13 -26.56
N ILE A 293 -7.61 14.15 -27.38
CA ILE A 293 -6.22 13.76 -27.64
C ILE A 293 -5.36 14.95 -28.09
N ALA A 294 -5.92 15.87 -28.86
CA ALA A 294 -5.20 17.04 -29.35
C ALA A 294 -4.87 18.05 -28.24
N GLN A 295 -5.62 18.03 -27.13
CA GLN A 295 -5.48 18.95 -26.02
C GLN A 295 -4.70 18.37 -24.83
N PHE A 296 -4.33 17.08 -24.85
CA PHE A 296 -3.62 16.44 -23.74
C PHE A 296 -2.32 17.14 -23.37
N GLU A 297 -1.52 17.58 -24.33
CA GLU A 297 -0.28 18.31 -24.02
C GLU A 297 -0.56 19.56 -23.15
N GLU A 298 -1.55 20.37 -23.52
CA GLU A 298 -1.89 21.59 -22.78
C GLU A 298 -2.64 21.32 -21.46
N LEU A 299 -3.42 20.24 -21.40
CA LEU A 299 -4.11 19.81 -20.18
C LEU A 299 -3.12 19.37 -19.10
N TYR A 300 -2.14 18.53 -19.44
CA TYR A 300 -1.14 17.99 -18.50
C TYR A 300 0.06 18.91 -18.29
N LYS A 301 0.15 20.03 -19.01
CA LYS A 301 1.13 21.09 -18.75
C LYS A 301 0.91 21.69 -17.37
N ILE A 302 1.98 21.77 -16.57
CA ILE A 302 1.96 22.31 -15.22
C ILE A 302 1.80 23.83 -15.26
N ARG A 303 0.95 24.35 -14.36
CA ARG A 303 0.80 25.79 -14.11
C ARG A 303 1.03 26.10 -12.64
N TYR A 304 1.89 27.08 -12.38
CA TYR A 304 2.33 27.44 -11.04
C TYR A 304 1.48 28.54 -10.45
N ARG A 305 1.05 28.36 -9.20
CA ARG A 305 0.39 29.41 -8.42
C ARG A 305 1.40 30.30 -7.68
N LYS A 306 2.50 29.71 -7.22
CA LYS A 306 3.57 30.40 -6.48
C LYS A 306 4.93 30.11 -7.11
N PRO A 307 5.92 31.01 -6.97
CA PRO A 307 7.30 30.74 -7.40
C PRO A 307 7.91 29.49 -6.76
N ILE A 308 7.49 29.13 -5.54
CA ILE A 308 7.99 27.95 -4.84
C ILE A 308 7.60 26.63 -5.52
N HIS A 309 6.40 26.56 -6.10
CA HIS A 309 5.93 25.37 -6.83
C HIS A 309 6.85 25.07 -8.01
N LYS A 310 7.34 26.12 -8.69
CA LYS A 310 8.27 25.96 -9.80
C LYS A 310 9.58 25.31 -9.37
N LYS A 311 10.17 25.76 -8.25
CA LYS A 311 11.43 25.17 -7.72
C LYS A 311 11.27 23.70 -7.35
N ILE A 312 10.14 23.34 -6.73
CA ILE A 312 9.84 21.96 -6.37
C ILE A 312 9.69 21.12 -7.63
N VAL A 313 8.86 21.58 -8.58
CA VAL A 313 8.65 20.89 -9.86
C VAL A 313 9.96 20.68 -10.63
N GLU A 314 10.83 21.69 -10.69
CA GLU A 314 12.17 21.57 -11.31
C GLU A 314 13.03 20.49 -10.61
N SER A 315 12.94 20.36 -9.28
CA SER A 315 13.66 19.32 -8.52
C SER A 315 13.12 17.90 -8.76
N LEU A 316 11.86 17.79 -9.16
CA LEU A 316 11.16 16.54 -9.48
C LEU A 316 11.12 16.24 -10.98
N SER A 317 11.84 17.01 -11.79
CA SER A 317 11.79 16.91 -13.25
C SER A 317 12.85 15.96 -13.81
N ILE A 318 12.47 15.30 -14.90
CA ILE A 318 13.31 14.42 -15.72
C ILE A 318 13.11 14.77 -17.21
N GLU A 319 14.15 14.57 -18.03
CA GLU A 319 14.05 14.73 -19.49
C GLU A 319 13.90 13.38 -20.19
N PHE A 320 13.47 13.41 -21.46
CA PHE A 320 13.42 12.22 -22.30
C PHE A 320 14.81 11.62 -22.49
N GLY A 321 14.98 10.36 -22.10
CA GLY A 321 16.23 9.63 -22.20
C GLY A 321 17.09 9.66 -20.94
N ASP A 322 16.60 10.21 -19.83
CA ASP A 322 17.28 10.10 -18.52
C ASP A 322 16.98 8.75 -17.83
N ASN A 323 15.84 8.12 -18.13
CA ASN A 323 15.39 6.87 -17.50
C ASN A 323 15.90 5.60 -18.23
N LEU A 324 17.13 5.61 -18.75
CA LEU A 324 17.67 4.51 -19.57
C LEU A 324 17.76 3.18 -18.81
N ASP A 325 17.99 3.24 -17.50
CA ASP A 325 18.16 2.07 -16.64
C ASP A 325 16.91 1.19 -16.58
N PHE A 326 15.74 1.73 -16.92
CA PHE A 326 14.50 0.97 -17.02
C PHE A 326 14.51 -0.05 -18.17
N LEU A 327 15.15 0.30 -19.30
CA LEU A 327 15.27 -0.53 -20.50
C LEU A 327 16.63 -1.27 -20.61
N ASN A 328 17.61 -0.96 -19.75
CA ASN A 328 18.93 -1.59 -19.77
C ASN A 328 19.23 -2.77 -18.80
N PRO A 329 18.27 -3.39 -18.06
CA PRO A 329 18.56 -4.59 -17.29
C PRO A 329 18.46 -5.86 -18.16
N LYS A 330 18.89 -7.00 -17.60
CA LYS A 330 18.83 -8.32 -18.29
C LYS A 330 17.44 -8.67 -18.85
N PHE A 331 16.39 -8.24 -18.16
CA PHE A 331 15.00 -8.30 -18.63
C PHE A 331 14.48 -6.88 -18.74
N SER A 332 14.63 -6.28 -19.92
CA SER A 332 14.29 -4.89 -20.20
C SER A 332 12.79 -4.64 -20.14
N GLY A 333 12.41 -3.46 -19.64
CA GLY A 333 11.03 -3.00 -19.67
C GLY A 333 10.03 -3.87 -18.91
N LEU A 334 10.39 -4.51 -17.78
CA LEU A 334 9.39 -5.16 -16.92
C LEU A 334 8.67 -4.11 -16.05
N PRO A 335 7.39 -4.34 -15.66
CA PRO A 335 6.62 -3.38 -14.86
C PRO A 335 7.28 -2.95 -13.54
N LEU A 336 8.10 -3.82 -12.94
CA LEU A 336 8.77 -3.55 -11.66
C LEU A 336 10.24 -3.12 -11.81
N ASN A 337 10.76 -2.94 -13.02
CA ASN A 337 12.13 -2.45 -13.21
C ASN A 337 12.32 -1.09 -12.53
N ASP A 338 13.56 -0.81 -12.08
CA ASP A 338 13.88 0.49 -11.50
C ASP A 338 13.58 1.59 -12.53
N SER A 339 12.84 2.60 -12.09
CA SER A 339 12.42 3.71 -12.93
C SER A 339 12.62 5.02 -12.18
N GLN A 340 13.41 5.90 -12.77
CA GLN A 340 13.64 7.24 -12.23
C GLN A 340 12.35 8.06 -12.20
N SER A 341 11.37 7.74 -13.05
CA SER A 341 10.08 8.44 -13.06
C SER A 341 9.29 8.28 -11.77
N ASN A 342 9.57 7.26 -10.95
CA ASN A 342 8.94 7.11 -9.63
C ASN A 342 9.47 8.15 -8.62
N LEU A 343 10.69 8.66 -8.82
CA LEU A 343 11.33 9.66 -7.96
C LEU A 343 11.28 11.07 -8.57
N LYS A 344 11.17 11.15 -9.90
CA LYS A 344 11.09 12.38 -10.69
C LYS A 344 9.98 12.25 -11.76
N PRO A 345 8.70 12.32 -11.36
CA PRO A 345 7.59 12.03 -12.27
C PRO A 345 7.24 13.17 -13.22
N VAL A 346 7.87 14.34 -13.08
CA VAL A 346 7.61 15.49 -13.96
C VAL A 346 8.48 15.41 -15.20
N ILE A 347 7.89 15.53 -16.38
CA ILE A 347 8.64 15.60 -17.63
C ILE A 347 8.98 17.06 -17.94
N SER A 348 10.26 17.39 -18.08
CA SER A 348 10.74 18.65 -18.64
C SER A 348 10.93 18.49 -20.15
N TYR A 349 10.27 19.35 -20.94
CA TYR A 349 10.37 19.33 -22.39
C TYR A 349 10.06 20.71 -22.98
N GLY A 350 10.91 21.19 -23.90
CA GLY A 350 10.68 22.46 -24.59
C GLY A 350 10.56 23.69 -23.66
N GLY A 351 11.23 23.66 -22.51
CA GLY A 351 11.15 24.72 -21.49
C GLY A 351 9.85 24.74 -20.67
N SER A 352 8.98 23.75 -20.85
CA SER A 352 7.75 23.54 -20.07
C SER A 352 7.85 22.25 -19.25
N HIS A 353 6.98 22.14 -18.24
CA HIS A 353 6.91 20.97 -17.36
C HIS A 353 5.53 20.32 -17.47
N TYR A 354 5.50 19.00 -17.45
CA TYR A 354 4.29 18.19 -17.65
C TYR A 354 4.22 17.10 -16.59
N LEU A 355 3.02 16.82 -16.09
CA LEU A 355 2.80 15.77 -15.09
C LEU A 355 1.67 14.85 -15.55
N PHE A 356 1.99 13.57 -15.68
CA PHE A 356 1.04 12.50 -16.01
C PHE A 356 0.96 11.55 -14.82
N GLY A 357 -0.26 11.33 -14.30
CA GLY A 357 -0.49 10.49 -13.10
C GLY A 357 -0.11 11.18 -11.78
N PHE A 358 -1.03 12.00 -11.24
CA PHE A 358 -0.86 12.64 -9.91
C PHE A 358 -0.61 11.64 -8.78
N ASN A 359 -1.22 10.46 -8.91
CA ASN A 359 -1.06 9.33 -8.02
C ASN A 359 0.41 8.85 -7.89
N VAL A 360 1.26 9.09 -8.90
CA VAL A 360 2.70 8.75 -8.84
C VAL A 360 3.41 9.61 -7.80
N LEU A 361 3.07 10.91 -7.71
CA LEU A 361 3.62 11.81 -6.68
C LEU A 361 3.17 11.39 -5.28
N THR A 362 1.88 11.15 -5.10
CA THR A 362 1.33 10.80 -3.77
C THR A 362 1.84 9.45 -3.28
N ASN A 363 1.95 8.45 -4.16
CA ASN A 363 2.46 7.13 -3.80
C ASN A 363 3.94 7.15 -3.42
N ASN A 364 4.73 8.01 -4.08
CA ASN A 364 6.18 8.07 -3.89
C ASN A 364 6.61 9.24 -2.99
N LEU A 365 5.68 9.91 -2.33
CA LEU A 365 5.93 11.13 -1.55
C LEU A 365 7.10 10.99 -0.55
N PHE A 366 7.15 9.87 0.17
CA PHE A 366 8.25 9.53 1.08
C PHE A 366 9.56 9.33 0.33
N SER A 367 9.58 8.45 -0.68
CA SER A 367 10.76 8.11 -1.47
C SER A 367 11.35 9.33 -2.19
N ILE A 368 10.49 10.22 -2.72
CA ILE A 368 10.87 11.47 -3.38
C ILE A 368 11.62 12.37 -2.40
N THR A 369 11.05 12.59 -1.21
CA THR A 369 11.64 13.52 -0.23
C THR A 369 12.89 12.94 0.41
N GLU A 370 12.92 11.63 0.65
CA GLU A 370 14.11 10.89 1.08
C GLU A 370 15.23 11.02 0.05
N LYS A 371 14.90 10.90 -1.25
CA LYS A 371 15.84 11.08 -2.35
C LYS A 371 16.37 12.50 -2.45
N LEU A 372 15.54 13.53 -2.23
CA LEU A 372 15.99 14.93 -2.16
C LEU A 372 17.02 15.12 -1.03
N ILE A 373 16.78 14.54 0.14
CA ILE A 373 17.75 14.63 1.25
C ILE A 373 19.06 13.92 0.89
N LEU A 374 18.97 12.73 0.31
CA LEU A 374 20.13 11.95 -0.12
C LEU A 374 20.96 12.66 -1.20
N ASP A 375 20.31 13.27 -2.19
CA ASP A 375 20.97 13.96 -3.31
C ASP A 375 21.62 15.28 -2.89
N ALA A 376 21.03 15.97 -1.91
CA ALA A 376 21.59 17.21 -1.37
C ALA A 376 22.83 16.97 -0.52
N ASP A 377 22.81 15.97 0.38
CA ASP A 377 23.96 15.63 1.24
C ASP A 377 23.84 14.20 1.79
N LYS A 378 24.63 13.29 1.22
CA LYS A 378 24.69 11.89 1.65
C LYS A 378 25.12 11.71 3.12
N VAL A 379 26.00 12.56 3.63
CA VAL A 379 26.48 12.47 5.03
C VAL A 379 25.37 12.91 5.98
N TYR A 380 24.64 13.98 5.65
CA TYR A 380 23.46 14.39 6.41
C TYR A 380 22.40 13.28 6.41
N TYR A 381 22.11 12.70 5.24
CA TYR A 381 21.18 11.58 5.12
C TYR A 381 21.56 10.42 6.06
N GLU A 382 22.81 9.96 6.02
CA GLU A 382 23.28 8.85 6.88
C GLU A 382 23.30 9.21 8.38
N GLN A 383 23.71 10.41 8.75
CA GLN A 383 23.93 10.79 10.16
C GLN A 383 22.71 11.42 10.84
N LYS A 384 21.79 12.03 10.09
CA LYS A 384 20.64 12.78 10.61
C LYS A 384 19.32 12.12 10.25
N PHE A 385 19.11 11.73 9.00
CA PHE A 385 17.85 11.09 8.62
C PHE A 385 17.80 9.63 9.09
N LEU A 386 18.86 8.86 8.81
CA LEU A 386 18.99 7.46 9.25
C LEU A 386 19.62 7.32 10.65
N GLY A 387 20.40 8.31 11.12
CA GLY A 387 21.20 8.17 12.33
C GLY A 387 20.45 8.47 13.63
N ASN A 388 20.30 7.45 14.50
CA ASN A 388 19.50 7.52 15.74
C ASN A 388 20.01 8.50 16.81
N LYS A 389 21.23 9.03 16.66
CA LYS A 389 21.73 10.11 17.51
C LYS A 389 21.00 11.43 17.29
N TYR A 390 20.37 11.61 16.13
CA TYR A 390 19.57 12.80 15.86
C TYR A 390 18.12 12.54 16.27
N SER A 391 17.57 13.38 17.15
CA SER A 391 16.24 13.19 17.73
C SER A 391 15.09 13.22 16.71
N LYS A 392 15.34 13.68 15.49
CA LYS A 392 14.37 13.70 14.38
C LYS A 392 14.71 12.66 13.30
N SER A 393 15.55 11.67 13.60
CA SER A 393 15.78 10.55 12.69
C SER A 393 14.49 9.75 12.49
N ARG A 394 14.47 8.96 11.41
CA ARG A 394 13.35 8.10 11.04
C ARG A 394 12.97 7.11 12.15
N ASP A 395 13.96 6.49 12.81
CA ASP A 395 13.72 5.54 13.90
C ASP A 395 13.13 6.23 15.14
N ASN A 396 13.71 7.36 15.55
CA ASN A 396 13.21 8.16 16.67
C ASN A 396 11.78 8.67 16.41
N TYR A 397 11.45 9.00 15.16
CA TYR A 397 10.08 9.35 14.80
C TYR A 397 9.13 8.16 14.99
N LEU A 398 9.49 6.97 14.49
CA LEU A 398 8.69 5.75 14.62
C LEU A 398 8.43 5.40 16.10
N GLU A 399 9.46 5.47 16.94
CA GLU A 399 9.37 5.27 18.39
C GLU A 399 8.35 6.21 19.04
N ASN A 400 8.53 7.51 18.83
CA ASN A 400 7.68 8.54 19.43
C ASN A 400 6.23 8.47 18.93
N LYS A 401 6.03 8.18 17.63
CA LYS A 401 4.69 8.07 17.04
C LYS A 401 3.98 6.83 17.57
N THR A 402 4.67 5.69 17.62
CA THR A 402 4.14 4.42 18.14
C THR A 402 3.66 4.59 19.58
N PHE A 403 4.49 5.16 20.44
CA PHE A 403 4.13 5.47 21.83
C PHE A 403 2.82 6.29 21.90
N LYS A 404 2.74 7.41 21.15
CA LYS A 404 1.55 8.28 21.16
C LYS A 404 0.29 7.56 20.68
N LEU A 405 0.39 6.64 19.72
CA LEU A 405 -0.74 5.90 19.19
C LEU A 405 -1.30 4.92 20.23
N PHE A 406 -0.44 4.15 20.90
CA PHE A 406 -0.87 3.23 21.96
C PHE A 406 -1.55 3.96 23.13
N SER A 407 -1.04 5.14 23.53
CA SER A 407 -1.64 5.94 24.60
C SER A 407 -3.09 6.36 24.32
N LYS A 408 -3.57 6.32 23.07
CA LYS A 408 -4.97 6.65 22.75
C LYS A 408 -5.97 5.59 23.21
N PHE A 409 -5.61 4.30 23.12
CA PHE A 409 -6.51 3.18 23.45
C PHE A 409 -6.04 2.34 24.64
N ILE A 410 -4.85 2.64 25.19
CA ILE A 410 -4.35 2.14 26.47
C ILE A 410 -4.05 3.33 27.41
N PRO A 411 -5.06 4.16 27.76
CA PRO A 411 -4.83 5.46 28.39
C PRO A 411 -4.31 5.40 29.83
N ASN A 412 -4.62 4.33 30.57
CA ASN A 412 -4.20 4.13 31.95
C ASN A 412 -2.95 3.23 32.02
N SER A 413 -1.90 3.64 31.32
CA SER A 413 -0.63 2.91 31.27
C SER A 413 0.57 3.80 31.52
N LEU A 414 1.64 3.20 32.02
CA LEU A 414 2.97 3.79 32.09
C LEU A 414 3.79 3.28 30.92
N SER A 415 4.35 4.20 30.14
CA SER A 415 5.15 3.88 28.96
C SER A 415 6.59 4.34 29.14
N TYR A 416 7.52 3.48 28.73
CA TYR A 416 8.95 3.69 28.88
C TYR A 416 9.65 3.38 27.57
N LEU A 417 10.28 4.39 26.98
CA LEU A 417 11.08 4.26 25.76
C LEU A 417 12.54 3.96 26.11
N ASN A 418 13.22 3.23 25.24
CA ASN A 418 14.67 3.03 25.26
C ASN A 418 15.21 2.52 26.61
N LEU A 419 14.53 1.51 27.16
CA LEU A 419 14.91 0.86 28.40
C LEU A 419 16.11 -0.05 28.20
N LYS A 420 16.98 -0.15 29.19
CA LYS A 420 18.10 -1.10 29.24
C LYS A 420 17.85 -2.17 30.29
N TYR A 421 18.32 -3.38 30.02
CA TYR A 421 18.24 -4.51 30.95
C TYR A 421 19.37 -5.51 30.72
N ARG A 422 19.55 -6.44 31.67
CA ARG A 422 20.63 -7.44 31.63
C ARG A 422 20.02 -8.84 31.77
N PRO A 423 19.75 -9.55 30.66
CA PRO A 423 19.08 -10.87 30.68
C PRO A 423 19.95 -12.02 31.21
N GLY A 424 21.11 -11.73 31.82
CA GLY A 424 22.01 -12.76 32.35
C GLY A 424 22.87 -13.49 31.31
N GLN A 425 22.71 -13.19 30.01
CA GLN A 425 23.61 -13.67 28.95
C GLN A 425 25.00 -13.05 29.11
N VAL A 426 26.05 -13.80 28.77
CA VAL A 426 27.45 -13.34 28.83
C VAL A 426 28.09 -13.30 27.44
N ASP A 427 28.96 -12.32 27.21
CA ASP A 427 29.76 -12.23 25.99
C ASP A 427 30.87 -13.31 25.97
N LYS A 428 31.66 -13.37 24.88
CA LYS A 428 32.74 -14.36 24.71
C LYS A 428 33.83 -14.28 25.79
N ILE A 429 33.86 -13.21 26.58
CA ILE A 429 34.87 -12.91 27.61
C ILE A 429 34.23 -12.97 29.02
N GLY A 430 32.94 -13.32 29.13
CA GLY A 430 32.23 -13.51 30.40
C GLY A 430 31.52 -12.28 30.96
N ASN A 431 31.47 -11.15 30.25
CA ASN A 431 30.74 -9.96 30.72
C ASN A 431 29.25 -10.12 30.47
N LYS A 432 28.41 -9.72 31.43
CA LYS A 432 26.95 -9.66 31.22
C LYS A 432 26.63 -8.72 30.06
N ILE A 433 25.89 -9.22 29.09
CA ILE A 433 25.41 -8.45 27.95
C ILE A 433 24.30 -7.53 28.45
N GLU A 434 24.52 -6.23 28.27
CA GLU A 434 23.48 -5.22 28.39
C GLU A 434 22.79 -5.07 27.04
N THR A 435 21.46 -4.95 27.06
CA THR A 435 20.67 -4.78 25.86
C THR A 435 19.52 -3.82 26.09
N GLU A 436 18.94 -3.35 25.00
CA GLU A 436 17.86 -2.38 24.97
C GLU A 436 16.52 -3.04 24.64
N LEU A 437 15.46 -2.43 25.18
CA LEU A 437 14.06 -2.60 24.83
C LEU A 437 13.54 -1.22 24.41
N ASP A 438 13.15 -1.19 23.16
CA ASP A 438 12.57 -0.10 22.42
C ASP A 438 11.39 0.61 23.14
N LEU A 439 10.32 -0.11 23.47
CA LEU A 439 9.17 0.41 24.21
C LEU A 439 8.56 -0.66 25.13
N LEU A 440 8.39 -0.30 26.41
CA LEU A 440 7.61 -1.06 27.38
C LEU A 440 6.39 -0.25 27.80
N ILE A 441 5.19 -0.84 27.67
CA ILE A 441 3.95 -0.27 28.22
C ILE A 441 3.45 -1.20 29.33
N VAL A 442 3.18 -0.64 30.51
CA VAL A 442 2.65 -1.35 31.67
C VAL A 442 1.32 -0.73 32.07
N SER A 443 0.24 -1.50 32.00
CA SER A 443 -1.08 -1.12 32.49
C SER A 443 -1.46 -1.95 33.72
N ASP A 444 -2.66 -1.72 34.27
CA ASP A 444 -3.22 -2.58 35.30
C ASP A 444 -3.52 -4.00 34.79
N LYS A 445 -3.72 -4.18 33.48
CA LYS A 445 -4.20 -5.45 32.88
C LYS A 445 -3.10 -6.26 32.21
N ALA A 446 -2.11 -5.62 31.61
CA ALA A 446 -1.10 -6.28 30.80
C ALA A 446 0.22 -5.49 30.72
N ASN A 447 1.27 -6.21 30.31
CA ASN A 447 2.54 -5.65 29.88
C ASN A 447 2.64 -5.79 28.35
N TYR A 448 3.16 -4.78 27.67
CA TYR A 448 3.38 -4.79 26.23
C TYR A 448 4.85 -4.50 25.94
N ILE A 449 5.52 -5.48 25.34
CA ILE A 449 6.91 -5.39 24.89
C ILE A 449 6.85 -5.08 23.40
N ILE A 450 7.29 -3.89 23.03
CA ILE A 450 7.13 -3.36 21.68
C ILE A 450 8.51 -3.06 21.11
N GLU A 451 8.81 -3.68 19.97
CA GLU A 451 10.00 -3.43 19.16
C GLU A 451 9.59 -2.69 17.90
N MET A 452 10.36 -1.69 17.46
CA MET A 452 10.07 -0.94 16.26
C MET A 452 11.19 -1.08 15.23
N LYS A 453 10.81 -1.07 13.95
CA LYS A 453 11.72 -1.24 12.82
C LYS A 453 11.34 -0.28 11.71
N ALA A 454 12.15 0.76 11.52
CA ALA A 454 11.92 1.71 10.43
C ALA A 454 12.61 1.31 9.12
N GLY A 455 13.35 0.19 9.11
CA GLY A 455 13.93 -0.38 7.90
C GLY A 455 12.85 -0.91 6.96
N GLY A 456 13.01 -0.66 5.67
CA GLY A 456 12.09 -1.06 4.62
C GLY A 456 12.71 -1.99 3.56
N LEU A 457 11.87 -2.55 2.68
CA LEU A 457 12.28 -3.35 1.54
C LEU A 457 12.93 -2.47 0.47
N SER A 458 14.12 -2.87 0.04
CA SER A 458 14.80 -2.24 -1.09
C SER A 458 14.07 -2.52 -2.40
N ALA A 459 14.28 -1.69 -3.43
CA ALA A 459 13.69 -1.93 -4.75
C ALA A 459 14.01 -3.33 -5.34
N PRO A 460 15.25 -3.86 -5.21
CA PRO A 460 15.52 -5.25 -5.57
C PRO A 460 14.68 -6.27 -4.79
N SER A 461 14.47 -6.07 -3.48
CA SER A 461 13.63 -6.96 -2.67
C SER A 461 12.17 -6.92 -3.13
N LYS A 462 11.62 -5.75 -3.44
CA LYS A 462 10.26 -5.59 -4.02
C LYS A 462 10.12 -6.26 -5.39
N ARG A 463 11.20 -6.35 -6.17
CA ARG A 463 11.29 -7.19 -7.39
C ARG A 463 11.48 -8.69 -7.11
N GLY A 464 11.44 -9.10 -5.85
CA GLY A 464 11.56 -10.46 -5.38
C GLY A 464 13.00 -11.02 -5.34
N ALA A 465 14.02 -10.17 -5.23
CA ALA A 465 15.40 -10.65 -5.07
C ALA A 465 15.56 -11.39 -3.73
N LEU A 466 15.39 -12.72 -3.75
CA LEU A 466 15.24 -13.58 -2.57
C LEU A 466 16.30 -13.38 -1.49
N LYS A 467 17.59 -13.34 -1.85
CA LYS A 467 18.66 -13.15 -0.87
C LYS A 467 18.54 -11.81 -0.12
N SER A 468 18.21 -10.74 -0.85
CA SER A 468 18.00 -9.41 -0.28
C SER A 468 16.73 -9.38 0.57
N LEU A 469 15.64 -9.96 0.04
CA LEU A 469 14.36 -10.04 0.73
C LEU A 469 14.45 -10.79 2.05
N SER A 470 14.98 -12.02 2.04
CA SER A 470 15.14 -12.83 3.26
C SER A 470 16.05 -12.14 4.28
N GLY A 471 17.13 -11.48 3.84
CA GLY A 471 18.01 -10.70 4.71
C GLY A 471 17.27 -9.55 5.40
N GLN A 472 16.55 -8.73 4.62
CA GLN A 472 15.80 -7.58 5.16
C GLN A 472 14.63 -8.03 6.07
N LEU A 473 13.92 -9.10 5.73
CA LEU A 473 12.87 -9.66 6.60
C LEU A 473 13.47 -10.22 7.91
N SER A 474 14.69 -10.77 7.87
CA SER A 474 15.39 -11.24 9.06
C SER A 474 15.78 -10.07 9.96
N GLU A 475 16.22 -8.95 9.39
CA GLU A 475 16.59 -7.73 10.15
C GLU A 475 15.37 -7.00 10.73
N THR A 476 14.24 -7.01 10.03
CA THR A 476 13.01 -6.32 10.44
C THR A 476 12.14 -7.21 11.32
N VAL A 477 11.52 -8.24 10.74
CA VAL A 477 10.56 -9.10 11.44
C VAL A 477 11.27 -10.09 12.35
N GLY A 478 12.31 -10.77 11.85
CA GLY A 478 13.05 -11.80 12.58
C GLY A 478 13.70 -11.27 13.85
N TYR A 479 14.52 -10.24 13.70
CA TYR A 479 15.26 -9.64 14.80
C TYR A 479 14.35 -8.92 15.79
N GLY A 480 13.29 -8.24 15.34
CA GLY A 480 12.27 -7.68 16.24
C GLY A 480 11.55 -8.76 17.06
N ALA A 481 11.20 -9.90 16.44
CA ALA A 481 10.62 -11.03 17.16
C ALA A 481 11.61 -11.61 18.20
N TYR A 482 12.90 -11.69 17.85
CA TYR A 482 13.96 -12.13 18.77
C TYR A 482 14.17 -11.17 19.95
N GLN A 483 14.30 -9.87 19.70
CA GLN A 483 14.53 -8.87 20.74
C GLN A 483 13.37 -8.86 21.75
N SER A 484 12.13 -8.82 21.25
CA SER A 484 10.93 -8.91 22.09
C SER A 484 10.84 -10.26 22.83
N HIS A 485 11.21 -11.38 22.20
CA HIS A 485 11.25 -12.70 22.85
C HIS A 485 12.23 -12.73 24.02
N ARG A 486 13.43 -12.19 23.81
CA ARG A 486 14.47 -12.13 24.84
C ARG A 486 14.03 -11.27 26.03
N ALA A 487 13.38 -10.13 25.79
CA ALA A 487 12.81 -9.30 26.85
C ALA A 487 11.67 -10.04 27.60
N TYR A 488 10.81 -10.74 26.87
CA TYR A 488 9.76 -11.56 27.47
C TYR A 488 10.33 -12.66 28.36
N LYS A 489 11.31 -13.42 27.88
CA LYS A 489 12.00 -14.45 28.67
C LYS A 489 12.63 -13.89 29.93
N TYR A 490 13.29 -12.73 29.82
CA TYR A 490 13.83 -12.04 30.99
C TYR A 490 12.75 -11.73 32.03
N ILE A 491 11.57 -11.22 31.62
CA ILE A 491 10.45 -10.95 32.52
C ILE A 491 9.92 -12.23 33.19
N GLN A 492 9.86 -13.34 32.46
CA GLN A 492 9.31 -14.60 32.99
C GLN A 492 10.28 -15.33 33.92
N ASP A 493 11.54 -15.45 33.48
CA ASP A 493 12.55 -16.30 34.11
C ASP A 493 13.24 -15.63 35.30
N ASP A 494 13.34 -14.29 35.31
CA ASP A 494 13.92 -13.58 36.45
C ASP A 494 12.92 -13.48 37.62
N SER A 495 13.44 -13.58 38.84
CA SER A 495 12.66 -13.37 40.07
C SER A 495 12.22 -11.92 40.25
N ASN A 496 13.00 -10.97 39.74
CA ASN A 496 12.77 -9.53 39.84
C ASN A 496 13.29 -8.86 38.54
N PRO A 497 12.50 -8.90 37.45
CA PRO A 497 12.91 -8.34 36.18
C PRO A 497 12.96 -6.81 36.25
N GLU A 498 14.18 -6.28 36.30
CA GLU A 498 14.49 -4.87 36.41
C GLU A 498 14.96 -4.32 35.06
N PHE A 499 14.22 -3.33 34.57
CA PHE A 499 14.64 -2.46 33.49
C PHE A 499 15.07 -1.13 34.06
N TYR A 500 15.87 -0.37 33.31
CA TYR A 500 16.22 0.98 33.70
C TYR A 500 16.33 1.93 32.51
N ASP A 501 15.93 3.17 32.74
CA ASP A 501 16.07 4.24 31.75
C ASP A 501 17.50 4.81 31.75
N ASP A 502 17.75 5.79 30.87
CA ASP A 502 19.05 6.48 30.80
C ASP A 502 19.42 7.23 32.10
N LYS A 503 18.44 7.56 32.94
CA LYS A 503 18.63 8.19 34.26
C LYS A 503 18.84 7.16 35.38
N LYS A 504 18.87 5.87 35.06
CA LYS A 504 18.99 4.75 36.00
C LYS A 504 17.80 4.61 36.95
N ASN A 505 16.64 5.14 36.60
CA ASN A 505 15.40 4.82 37.31
C ASN A 505 15.08 3.35 37.05
N ILE A 506 14.73 2.59 38.08
CA ILE A 506 14.42 1.16 37.97
C ILE A 506 12.91 0.99 37.73
N ILE A 507 12.56 0.21 36.72
CA ILE A 507 11.20 -0.22 36.40
C ILE A 507 11.13 -1.73 36.67
N VAL A 508 10.31 -2.12 37.65
CA VAL A 508 10.02 -3.53 37.94
C VAL A 508 8.74 -3.93 37.22
N VAL A 509 8.81 -5.00 36.44
CA VAL A 509 7.65 -5.50 35.67
C VAL A 509 6.93 -6.60 36.45
N ASP A 510 5.62 -6.47 36.60
CA ASP A 510 4.79 -7.51 37.19
C ASP A 510 4.60 -8.66 36.21
N LYS A 511 5.35 -9.74 36.40
CA LYS A 511 5.31 -10.93 35.54
C LYS A 511 4.03 -11.76 35.67
N LEU A 512 3.17 -11.49 36.66
CA LEU A 512 1.88 -12.16 36.81
C LEU A 512 0.83 -11.66 35.81
N LYS A 513 1.04 -10.46 35.25
CA LYS A 513 0.17 -9.90 34.21
C LYS A 513 0.42 -10.58 32.86
N LYS A 514 -0.61 -10.60 32.02
CA LYS A 514 -0.46 -11.02 30.61
C LYS A 514 0.61 -10.15 29.95
N THR A 515 1.53 -10.76 29.22
CA THR A 515 2.58 -10.04 28.53
C THR A 515 2.48 -10.31 27.03
N PHE A 516 2.26 -9.25 26.26
CA PHE A 516 2.14 -9.30 24.80
C PHE A 516 3.42 -8.78 24.16
N ARG A 517 3.88 -9.46 23.11
CA ARG A 517 5.00 -9.02 22.28
C ARG A 517 4.48 -8.46 20.97
N ILE A 518 4.99 -7.30 20.58
CA ILE A 518 4.55 -6.55 19.41
C ILE A 518 5.78 -6.07 18.63
N THR A 519 5.70 -6.14 17.32
CA THR A 519 6.67 -5.53 16.40
C THR A 519 5.95 -4.50 15.52
N ILE A 520 6.40 -3.25 15.54
CA ILE A 520 5.85 -2.18 14.69
C ILE A 520 6.82 -1.82 13.58
N THR A 521 6.37 -1.84 12.33
CA THR A 521 7.20 -1.48 11.16
C THR A 521 6.76 -0.16 10.56
N LEU A 522 7.70 0.67 10.08
CA LEU A 522 7.32 1.89 9.36
C LEU A 522 6.69 1.58 8.00
N GLU A 523 7.24 0.61 7.28
CA GLU A 523 6.72 0.16 6.00
C GLU A 523 5.63 -0.91 6.16
N HIS A 524 4.72 -0.96 5.20
CA HIS A 524 3.67 -1.96 5.12
C HIS A 524 4.25 -3.30 4.61
N LEU A 525 4.19 -4.34 5.45
CA LEU A 525 4.72 -5.69 5.16
C LEU A 525 3.61 -6.76 5.23
N SER A 526 2.37 -6.39 4.88
CA SER A 526 1.14 -7.13 5.22
C SER A 526 1.12 -8.59 4.77
N GLY A 527 1.49 -8.92 3.53
CA GLY A 527 1.43 -10.30 3.02
C GLY A 527 2.43 -11.25 3.68
N TYR A 528 3.54 -10.72 4.22
CA TYR A 528 4.51 -11.48 5.00
C TYR A 528 4.02 -11.72 6.43
N ILE A 529 3.46 -10.67 7.04
CA ILE A 529 2.97 -10.68 8.43
C ILE A 529 1.81 -11.67 8.57
N ALA A 530 0.92 -11.72 7.59
CA ALA A 530 -0.19 -12.66 7.62
C ALA A 530 0.25 -14.13 7.55
N ASN A 531 1.41 -14.41 6.95
CA ASN A 531 1.95 -15.76 6.74
C ASN A 531 3.26 -16.00 7.50
N ILE A 532 3.38 -15.40 8.68
CA ILE A 532 4.60 -15.42 9.51
C ILE A 532 5.13 -16.83 9.83
N HIS A 533 4.30 -17.88 9.71
CA HIS A 533 4.73 -19.28 9.81
C HIS A 533 5.72 -19.70 8.73
N GLU A 534 5.58 -19.19 7.51
CA GLU A 534 6.51 -19.43 6.41
C GLU A 534 7.89 -18.84 6.73
N LEU A 535 7.92 -17.66 7.36
CA LEU A 535 9.16 -17.01 7.79
C LEU A 535 9.94 -17.86 8.80
N LYS A 536 9.26 -18.63 9.66
CA LYS A 536 9.94 -19.62 10.53
C LYS A 536 10.55 -20.78 9.75
N ILE A 537 9.84 -21.29 8.75
CA ILE A 537 10.34 -22.42 7.96
C ILE A 537 11.57 -21.99 7.16
N MET A 538 11.57 -20.74 6.67
CA MET A 538 12.70 -20.11 5.97
C MET A 538 13.87 -19.72 6.88
N GLY A 539 13.72 -19.81 8.20
CA GLY A 539 14.74 -19.40 9.17
C GLY A 539 14.90 -17.88 9.32
N VAL A 540 13.94 -17.08 8.81
CA VAL A 540 13.85 -15.64 9.06
C VAL A 540 13.52 -15.38 10.53
N ILE A 541 12.67 -16.23 11.13
CA ILE A 541 12.39 -16.25 12.57
C ILE A 541 12.91 -17.57 13.13
N GLU A 542 13.62 -17.53 14.26
CA GLU A 542 14.13 -18.74 14.90
C GLU A 542 12.96 -19.65 15.36
N LYS A 543 13.17 -20.97 15.29
CA LYS A 543 12.08 -21.96 15.44
C LYS A 543 11.44 -21.93 16.83
N ASP A 544 12.22 -21.64 17.85
CA ASP A 544 11.86 -21.59 19.26
C ASP A 544 11.28 -20.23 19.70
N ILE A 545 11.38 -19.20 18.86
CA ILE A 545 10.78 -17.90 19.12
C ILE A 545 9.29 -17.96 18.80
N GLU A 546 8.44 -17.78 19.80
CA GLU A 546 7.01 -17.58 19.57
C GLU A 546 6.75 -16.30 18.75
N PHE A 547 5.63 -16.23 18.03
CA PHE A 547 5.31 -15.04 17.22
C PHE A 547 4.95 -13.82 18.08
N ALA A 548 5.41 -12.65 17.65
CA ALA A 548 4.95 -11.36 18.12
C ALA A 548 3.87 -10.82 17.16
N TRP A 549 2.88 -10.11 17.67
CA TRP A 549 1.93 -9.42 16.79
C TRP A 549 2.69 -8.35 16.02
N THR A 550 2.71 -8.47 14.69
CA THR A 550 3.44 -7.52 13.83
C THR A 550 2.43 -6.65 13.10
N CYS A 551 2.67 -5.35 13.05
CA CYS A 551 1.73 -4.37 12.50
C CYS A 551 2.50 -3.20 11.88
N SER A 552 2.02 -2.66 10.75
CA SER A 552 2.63 -1.45 10.18
C SER A 552 2.21 -0.21 10.98
N LEU A 553 2.96 0.89 10.88
CA LEU A 553 2.59 2.15 11.52
C LEU A 553 1.25 2.68 11.00
N PHE A 554 0.98 2.49 9.71
CA PHE A 554 -0.29 2.89 9.08
C PHE A 554 -1.47 2.10 9.65
N ASP A 555 -1.33 0.78 9.80
CA ASP A 555 -2.33 -0.05 10.44
C ASP A 555 -2.51 0.34 11.91
N LEU A 556 -1.41 0.60 12.62
CA LEU A 556 -1.49 1.04 14.01
C LEU A 556 -2.25 2.37 14.15
N MET A 557 -2.15 3.28 13.16
CA MET A 557 -2.98 4.49 13.14
C MET A 557 -4.47 4.13 13.05
N ILE A 558 -4.84 3.18 12.19
CA ILE A 558 -6.21 2.66 12.08
C ILE A 558 -6.65 2.04 13.41
N PHE A 559 -5.85 1.13 13.99
CA PHE A 559 -6.15 0.54 15.30
C PHE A 559 -6.35 1.60 16.37
N SER A 560 -5.49 2.62 16.42
CA SER A 560 -5.57 3.70 17.42
C SER A 560 -6.83 4.56 17.31
N GLU A 561 -7.43 4.61 16.13
CA GLU A 561 -8.67 5.35 15.89
C GLU A 561 -9.90 4.47 16.03
N ILE A 562 -9.80 3.17 15.75
CA ILE A 562 -10.95 2.25 15.71
C ILE A 562 -11.17 1.54 17.05
N ILE A 563 -10.12 1.01 17.67
CA ILE A 563 -10.23 0.33 18.97
C ILE A 563 -10.59 1.34 20.05
N GLU A 564 -11.66 1.06 20.81
CA GLU A 564 -12.20 2.01 21.79
C GLU A 564 -11.53 1.89 23.17
N ASN A 565 -10.90 0.76 23.50
CA ASN A 565 -10.33 0.50 24.82
C ASN A 565 -9.32 -0.67 24.82
N GLU A 566 -8.60 -0.80 25.93
CA GLU A 566 -7.59 -1.82 26.15
C GLU A 566 -8.15 -3.26 26.17
N ASP A 567 -9.38 -3.48 26.67
CA ASP A 567 -9.96 -4.83 26.75
C ASP A 567 -10.20 -5.42 25.35
N ASP A 568 -10.72 -4.59 24.44
CA ASP A 568 -10.90 -4.97 23.04
C ASP A 568 -9.55 -5.29 22.38
N PHE A 569 -8.50 -4.52 22.70
CA PHE A 569 -7.16 -4.77 22.18
C PHE A 569 -6.56 -6.07 22.72
N ILE A 570 -6.67 -6.33 24.03
CA ILE A 570 -6.24 -7.57 24.65
C ILE A 570 -6.98 -8.75 24.01
N GLU A 571 -8.30 -8.68 23.88
CA GLU A 571 -9.09 -9.76 23.28
C GLU A 571 -8.68 -10.00 21.82
N TYR A 572 -8.43 -8.93 21.06
CA TYR A 572 -7.92 -9.02 19.70
C TYR A 572 -6.60 -9.79 19.66
N LEU A 573 -5.61 -9.41 20.47
CA LEU A 573 -4.29 -10.05 20.51
C LEU A 573 -4.36 -11.52 20.95
N GLU A 574 -5.16 -11.83 21.96
CA GLU A 574 -5.37 -13.21 22.44
C GLU A 574 -5.99 -14.11 21.38
N LYS A 575 -6.83 -13.56 20.50
CA LYS A 575 -7.38 -14.29 19.36
C LYS A 575 -6.40 -14.35 18.20
N ARG A 576 -5.64 -13.28 17.94
CA ARG A 576 -4.82 -13.13 16.72
C ARG A 576 -3.50 -13.90 16.79
N ILE A 577 -2.78 -13.81 17.90
CA ILE A 577 -1.44 -14.41 18.04
C ILE A 577 -1.46 -15.93 17.83
N PRO A 578 -2.42 -16.70 18.40
CA PRO A 578 -2.48 -18.14 18.16
C PRO A 578 -2.74 -18.53 16.69
N LEU A 579 -3.37 -17.66 15.90
CA LEU A 579 -3.69 -17.93 14.49
C LEU A 579 -2.47 -17.92 13.59
N TYR A 580 -1.36 -17.29 14.00
CA TYR A 580 -0.11 -17.31 13.23
C TYR A 580 0.43 -18.73 12.98
N ASN A 581 0.10 -19.70 13.84
CA ASN A 581 0.51 -21.10 13.65
C ASN A 581 -0.39 -21.88 12.68
N ASN A 582 -1.43 -21.28 12.12
CA ASN A 582 -2.37 -21.98 11.25
C ASN A 582 -2.04 -21.71 9.77
N PRO A 583 -1.48 -22.70 9.03
CA PRO A 583 -1.08 -22.52 7.64
C PRO A 583 -2.27 -22.39 6.68
N ASN A 584 -3.50 -22.69 7.14
CA ASN A 584 -4.68 -22.59 6.30
C ASN A 584 -5.24 -21.15 6.26
N ILE A 585 -4.70 -20.20 7.02
CA ILE A 585 -5.15 -18.82 7.03
C ILE A 585 -4.28 -18.03 6.05
N ASP A 586 -4.92 -17.43 5.05
CA ASP A 586 -4.26 -16.68 3.99
C ASP A 586 -5.06 -15.39 3.77
N VAL A 587 -4.86 -14.44 4.68
CA VAL A 587 -5.51 -13.12 4.67
C VAL A 587 -4.47 -12.10 4.25
N ASP A 588 -4.80 -11.18 3.36
CA ASP A 588 -3.81 -10.29 2.76
C ASP A 588 -3.49 -9.05 3.64
N ASP A 589 -4.40 -8.70 4.56
CA ASP A 589 -4.33 -7.48 5.37
C ASP A 589 -4.82 -7.71 6.82
N GLU A 590 -4.14 -7.11 7.79
CA GLU A 590 -4.53 -7.12 9.21
C GLU A 590 -5.82 -6.31 9.45
N ILE A 591 -6.13 -5.33 8.60
CA ILE A 591 -7.36 -4.53 8.70
C ILE A 591 -8.61 -5.36 8.37
N ASP A 592 -8.50 -6.41 7.56
CA ASP A 592 -9.60 -7.35 7.35
C ASP A 592 -9.91 -8.14 8.63
N PHE A 593 -8.89 -8.56 9.39
CA PHE A 593 -9.09 -9.18 10.71
C PHE A 593 -9.76 -8.23 11.68
N LEU A 594 -9.33 -6.97 11.72
CA LEU A 594 -9.95 -5.94 12.54
C LEU A 594 -11.43 -5.73 12.15
N GLY A 595 -11.73 -5.61 10.86
CA GLY A 595 -13.11 -5.47 10.38
C GLY A 595 -13.98 -6.67 10.76
N TYR A 596 -13.47 -7.89 10.64
CA TYR A 596 -14.19 -9.10 11.05
C TYR A 596 -14.37 -9.21 12.57
N PHE A 597 -13.38 -8.76 13.35
CA PHE A 597 -13.45 -8.66 14.82
C PHE A 597 -14.54 -7.70 15.27
N LEU A 598 -14.65 -6.54 14.65
CA LEU A 598 -15.69 -5.57 14.99
C LEU A 598 -17.08 -6.10 14.65
N ASP A 599 -17.21 -6.87 13.57
CA ASP A 599 -18.50 -7.38 13.09
C ASP A 599 -19.00 -8.59 13.93
N THR A 600 -18.10 -9.48 14.32
CA THR A 600 -18.46 -10.79 14.89
C THR A 600 -17.93 -11.03 16.31
N GLY A 601 -16.98 -10.22 16.77
CA GLY A 601 -16.17 -10.49 17.94
C GLY A 601 -15.09 -11.55 17.72
N ASP A 602 -15.12 -12.34 16.65
CA ASP A 602 -14.11 -13.34 16.32
C ASP A 602 -13.20 -12.88 15.17
N LEU A 603 -12.10 -13.59 14.91
CA LEU A 603 -11.18 -13.30 13.80
C LEU A 603 -11.34 -14.23 12.59
N VAL A 604 -11.93 -15.41 12.83
CA VAL A 604 -12.15 -16.45 11.81
C VAL A 604 -13.38 -17.26 12.16
N ASP A 605 -14.04 -17.82 11.14
CA ASP A 605 -15.01 -18.89 11.37
C ASP A 605 -14.27 -20.21 11.64
N ARG A 606 -14.11 -20.55 12.92
CA ARG A 606 -13.42 -21.77 13.37
C ARG A 606 -14.03 -23.07 12.83
N LYS A 607 -15.34 -23.09 12.54
CA LYS A 607 -16.00 -24.29 12.00
C LYS A 607 -15.70 -24.45 10.51
N ALA A 608 -15.64 -23.35 9.78
CA ALA A 608 -15.30 -23.36 8.38
C ALA A 608 -13.81 -23.64 8.17
N LEU A 609 -12.93 -23.01 8.95
CA LEU A 609 -11.47 -23.16 8.89
C LEU A 609 -11.03 -24.64 9.00
N LYS A 610 -11.72 -25.46 9.80
CA LYS A 610 -11.42 -26.90 9.95
C LYS A 610 -11.71 -27.75 8.71
N LYS A 611 -12.43 -27.23 7.72
CA LYS A 611 -12.94 -27.99 6.57
C LYS A 611 -12.28 -27.59 5.25
N VAL A 612 -11.33 -26.66 5.29
CA VAL A 612 -10.79 -26.01 4.10
C VAL A 612 -9.27 -26.02 4.11
N SER A 613 -8.69 -26.06 2.91
CA SER A 613 -7.23 -26.00 2.73
C SER A 613 -6.71 -24.57 2.84
N SER A 614 -7.54 -23.58 2.52
CA SER A 614 -7.25 -22.16 2.67
C SER A 614 -8.51 -21.40 3.08
N PHE A 615 -8.35 -20.44 3.98
CA PHE A 615 -9.35 -19.52 4.51
C PHE A 615 -8.87 -18.09 4.21
N ARG A 616 -9.68 -17.35 3.46
CA ARG A 616 -9.46 -15.93 3.20
C ARG A 616 -10.66 -15.11 3.67
N LEU A 617 -10.39 -13.92 4.18
CA LEU A 617 -11.39 -12.88 4.38
C LEU A 617 -11.56 -12.10 3.06
N ASN A 618 -12.77 -11.63 2.80
CA ASN A 618 -13.10 -10.86 1.61
C ASN A 618 -13.95 -9.66 2.01
N LYS A 619 -13.42 -8.45 1.77
CA LYS A 619 -14.06 -7.16 2.07
C LYS A 619 -14.52 -7.06 3.53
N ALA A 620 -13.70 -7.52 4.46
CA ALA A 620 -14.03 -7.42 5.88
C ALA A 620 -13.74 -6.01 6.41
N SER A 621 -12.78 -5.29 5.81
CA SER A 621 -12.43 -3.89 6.10
C SER A 621 -13.41 -2.82 5.58
N GLN A 622 -14.46 -3.18 4.82
CA GLN A 622 -15.27 -2.20 4.07
C GLN A 622 -15.87 -1.07 4.93
N GLU A 623 -16.31 -1.36 6.16
CA GLU A 623 -16.84 -0.30 7.06
C GLU A 623 -15.72 0.66 7.53
N ILE A 624 -14.49 0.17 7.67
CA ILE A 624 -13.30 0.97 7.99
C ILE A 624 -12.93 1.84 6.79
N ASP A 625 -12.91 1.27 5.57
CA ASP A 625 -12.65 2.02 4.33
C ASP A 625 -13.65 3.16 4.14
N LEU A 626 -14.95 2.91 4.38
CA LEU A 626 -15.98 3.94 4.28
C LEU A 626 -15.76 5.09 5.26
N TYR A 627 -15.32 4.79 6.49
CA TYR A 627 -15.00 5.82 7.49
C TYR A 627 -13.83 6.71 7.03
N PHE A 628 -12.72 6.09 6.63
CA PHE A 628 -11.49 6.83 6.29
C PHE A 628 -11.52 7.50 4.91
N GLN A 629 -12.17 6.89 3.91
CA GLN A 629 -12.16 7.40 2.53
C GLN A 629 -13.39 8.23 2.18
N LYS A 630 -14.55 7.92 2.78
CA LYS A 630 -15.84 8.52 2.38
C LYS A 630 -16.51 9.33 3.50
N GLY A 631 -15.80 9.56 4.62
CA GLY A 631 -16.36 10.25 5.78
C GLY A 631 -17.55 9.53 6.40
N GLY A 632 -17.60 8.20 6.28
CA GLY A 632 -18.63 7.35 6.87
C GLY A 632 -18.63 7.43 8.40
N THR A 633 -19.54 6.71 9.05
CA THR A 633 -19.55 6.61 10.51
C THR A 633 -18.41 5.73 11.00
N LYS A 634 -17.73 6.14 12.08
CA LYS A 634 -16.70 5.32 12.74
C LYS A 634 -17.26 3.93 13.06
N PRO A 635 -16.66 2.83 12.55
CA PRO A 635 -17.12 1.49 12.87
C PRO A 635 -16.90 1.18 14.35
N LYS A 636 -17.83 0.43 14.93
CA LYS A 636 -17.81 0.03 16.33
C LYS A 636 -18.03 -1.45 16.46
N ARG A 637 -17.43 -2.03 17.49
CA ARG A 637 -17.64 -3.44 17.80
C ARG A 637 -19.12 -3.71 18.07
N LYS A 638 -19.70 -4.65 17.31
CA LYS A 638 -21.06 -5.14 17.53
C LYS A 638 -21.04 -6.01 18.79
N LYS A 639 -21.84 -5.62 19.79
CA LYS A 639 -21.95 -6.32 21.07
C LYS A 639 -22.94 -7.47 20.99
#